data_AF-A0A0G1YQ50-F1
#
_entry.id   AF-A0A0G1YQ50-F1
#
_cell.length_a   1.000
_cell.length_b   1.000
_cell.length_c   1.000
_cell.angle_alpha   90.00
_cell.angle_beta   90.00
_cell.angle_gamma   90.00
#
_symmetry.space_group_name_H-M   'P 1'
#
loop_
_entity.id
_entity.type
_entity.pdbx_description
1 polymer ?
#
loop_
_entity_poly.entity_id
_entity_poly.type
_entity_poly.pdbx_seq_one_letter_code
_entity_poly.pdbx_strand_id
1 'polypeptide(L)'
;MGLLDRFRKRAGISAATEMPSEPPKTGKESPKPAEELSALSPDSSADGKSASAVIEAEAPAETFKGVVFDEKLIPFYFRVHEGREVQPVVTDKFLNKSKAQYNTAWLAREIVQNFVDHNRGPNKGTLNGVSVTSEQLPASEIFPHGGRRFVISGEWPFEDTTGLTSMHSEKSSEGESAGGNGIGLKQTVLRYIRDFGVQRFEVAGEGWQVDYSLARKDQINARLLSEALKHNAMPTAQVKHDWLVAEIKPGEKTGKTFYSIDTDNAEVIASLEKMSELGESRDNPWLQNPNFSNDNGTIKWLPLSEKGKEPEGRLFINGQVMNFKQAGKTAENYWRGPEGVSIALHNVKYEMSIDRPPVPTYGLENYMDNLIKSMTKEEILGQLRESEYIWGRGNADTGGFDTKGCFVLIKKLAEALRWGLYKNGRKDKYSSDEFAVHFPKKYLAVDARLSDSQHDDLEKRGFILCPNFFEDVGMPKASGELSSVEVAKTRTPQSSANDFERLSKEKGIPVSCESMEGKVAGVAQFFKYIRERMSADDVRVNKVGEKKDGGGKTVAYRFDLPGTKLPKELLFSQLLKIKKGDKNQELLSFVRGAVLYGLKERIFKNANTAQGEYVTTFSLTSDAASGEDGLLVLNSEAKTDGGFSWEVELDENTVALFEKEFFSTNKVVSTNGEANAVQTDTIEERQPKQVTESPEQVAWHGESSQPAEVARDIEVDLGKTIGKKAERKDLRERMGKGEEVGGEQGGGNRDIKEIIKPASAAEAEKIDVLAAKIPELAAAVRVLAEVAHEGEKAAKETKEERKNEVEKYLDWKESDNFYGKLAGNADYLNGKTLVEIFDSYNQADIPVIRVAGDEKKNPEKRALARISRRLEELANAMAPAEEKVEDFELVFEPTDVQLTKLGLLRSYFYAATGARLPNDLFVFRGTGTKAINIAQRAIGIHEEVLAQSFDEAVTAFVHEAAHNKSMNHDVEFMHMLQALFGEMRKKVSEVGRKIRNGSATPEEQALIDMDETWGAIDNRV
;
A
#
# COMPACT_ATOMS: atom_id res chain seq x y z
N MET A 1 -36.58 -24.44 -19.90
CA MET A 1 -36.35 -25.69 -20.67
C MET A 1 -35.00 -25.55 -21.34
N GLY A 2 -34.07 -26.50 -21.34
CA GLY A 2 -34.10 -27.88 -20.88
C GLY A 2 -32.91 -28.59 -21.53
N LEU A 3 -31.90 -28.91 -20.71
CA LEU A 3 -30.97 -30.04 -20.75
C LEU A 3 -30.66 -30.82 -22.06
N LEU A 4 -29.39 -31.25 -22.14
CA LEU A 4 -28.86 -32.45 -22.85
C LEU A 4 -28.72 -32.36 -24.40
N ASP A 5 -27.67 -32.90 -25.04
CA ASP A 5 -26.39 -33.39 -24.52
C ASP A 5 -25.27 -33.42 -25.60
N ARG A 6 -24.03 -33.49 -25.12
CA ARG A 6 -22.81 -34.07 -25.72
C ARG A 6 -22.82 -34.54 -27.19
N PHE A 7 -21.79 -34.09 -27.92
CA PHE A 7 -20.86 -35.02 -28.58
C PHE A 7 -19.39 -34.61 -28.36
N ARG A 8 -18.56 -35.55 -27.88
CA ARG A 8 -17.13 -35.37 -27.60
C ARG A 8 -16.28 -36.12 -28.64
N LYS A 9 -15.27 -35.43 -29.21
CA LYS A 9 -14.07 -36.01 -29.89
C LYS A 9 -14.41 -36.79 -31.21
N ARG A 10 -13.49 -37.06 -32.16
CA ARG A 10 -12.02 -37.19 -32.09
C ARG A 10 -11.38 -37.15 -33.51
N ALA A 11 -10.14 -36.60 -33.61
CA ALA A 11 -9.06 -36.91 -34.58
C ALA A 11 -9.16 -36.50 -36.08
N GLY A 12 -7.98 -36.17 -36.67
CA GLY A 12 -7.71 -35.97 -38.11
C GLY A 12 -7.23 -34.53 -38.46
N ILE A 13 -5.98 -34.10 -38.21
CA ILE A 13 -4.66 -34.44 -38.83
C ILE A 13 -4.43 -33.81 -40.24
N SER A 14 -3.54 -32.78 -40.29
CA SER A 14 -2.56 -32.35 -41.33
C SER A 14 -2.98 -32.19 -42.82
N ALA A 15 -2.27 -31.49 -43.72
CA ALA A 15 -0.93 -30.89 -43.70
C ALA A 15 -0.80 -29.66 -44.65
N ALA A 16 0.37 -29.02 -44.64
CA ALA A 16 0.78 -27.84 -45.42
C ALA A 16 0.98 -28.06 -46.94
N THR A 17 1.03 -26.96 -47.71
CA THR A 17 2.06 -26.73 -48.76
C THR A 17 2.24 -25.22 -49.05
N GLU A 18 3.22 -24.85 -49.88
CA GLU A 18 4.00 -23.59 -49.82
C GLU A 18 3.60 -22.48 -50.84
N MET A 19 4.31 -21.33 -50.75
CA MET A 19 4.31 -20.18 -51.69
C MET A 19 5.19 -20.49 -52.95
N PRO A 20 5.69 -19.51 -53.78
CA PRO A 20 5.33 -18.10 -54.04
C PRO A 20 5.25 -17.73 -55.57
N SER A 21 4.90 -16.47 -55.94
CA SER A 21 5.73 -15.59 -56.82
C SER A 21 5.03 -14.32 -57.33
N GLU A 22 5.84 -13.29 -57.54
CA GLU A 22 5.69 -11.86 -57.90
C GLU A 22 5.10 -11.47 -59.31
N PRO A 23 5.03 -10.15 -59.69
CA PRO A 23 3.97 -9.58 -60.55
C PRO A 23 4.44 -9.02 -61.93
N PRO A 24 3.57 -8.30 -62.69
CA PRO A 24 3.96 -7.56 -63.90
C PRO A 24 3.66 -6.04 -63.94
N LYS A 25 4.26 -5.40 -64.96
CA LYS A 25 4.08 -4.01 -65.46
C LYS A 25 3.92 -4.11 -67.01
N THR A 26 3.75 -3.11 -67.89
CA THR A 26 3.94 -1.63 -67.87
C THR A 26 3.21 -1.00 -69.08
N GLY A 27 2.79 0.28 -69.03
CA GLY A 27 2.54 1.12 -70.22
C GLY A 27 1.18 1.85 -70.20
N LYS A 28 1.09 3.19 -70.24
CA LYS A 28 1.48 4.22 -71.25
C LYS A 28 0.48 4.37 -72.42
N GLU A 29 -0.23 5.51 -72.48
CA GLU A 29 -0.04 6.58 -73.49
C GLU A 29 -0.96 7.81 -73.24
N SER A 30 -0.79 8.89 -74.00
CA SER A 30 -1.47 10.19 -73.88
C SER A 30 -2.12 10.60 -75.21
N PRO A 31 -3.06 11.57 -75.24
CA PRO A 31 -2.68 12.90 -75.77
C PRO A 31 -3.47 14.13 -75.22
N LYS A 32 -3.02 15.33 -75.65
CA LYS A 32 -3.61 16.68 -75.57
C LYS A 32 -3.94 17.17 -77.02
N PRO A 33 -4.47 18.39 -77.26
CA PRO A 33 -5.57 19.16 -76.63
C PRO A 33 -6.57 19.72 -77.70
N ALA A 34 -7.55 20.56 -77.32
CA ALA A 34 -8.30 21.43 -78.25
C ALA A 34 -8.81 22.72 -77.56
N GLU A 35 -9.00 23.80 -78.33
CA GLU A 35 -9.38 25.17 -77.91
C GLU A 35 -10.83 25.55 -78.35
N GLU A 36 -11.20 26.83 -78.15
CA GLU A 36 -12.33 27.58 -78.76
C GLU A 36 -13.78 27.31 -78.23
N LEU A 37 -14.73 28.26 -78.17
CA LEU A 37 -14.75 29.75 -78.22
C LEU A 37 -16.16 30.30 -77.83
N SER A 38 -16.21 31.45 -77.12
CA SER A 38 -17.29 32.49 -77.18
C SER A 38 -18.75 32.12 -76.76
N ALA A 39 -19.68 33.03 -76.40
CA ALA A 39 -19.68 34.43 -75.90
C ALA A 39 -21.13 34.87 -75.50
N LEU A 40 -21.26 36.12 -74.96
CA LEU A 40 -22.49 36.93 -74.74
C LEU A 40 -23.36 36.54 -73.51
N SER A 41 -23.57 37.33 -72.44
CA SER A 41 -24.00 38.76 -72.23
C SER A 41 -25.54 38.94 -72.17
N PRO A 42 -26.15 39.94 -71.45
CA PRO A 42 -25.60 40.98 -70.53
C PRO A 42 -26.43 41.33 -69.23
N ASP A 43 -25.89 42.29 -68.45
CA ASP A 43 -26.51 43.37 -67.62
C ASP A 43 -27.49 43.16 -66.44
N SER A 44 -27.05 43.57 -65.23
CA SER A 44 -27.48 44.81 -64.50
C SER A 44 -26.98 44.77 -63.03
N SER A 45 -25.92 45.50 -62.63
CA SER A 45 -25.84 46.94 -62.27
C SER A 45 -26.53 47.35 -60.94
N ALA A 46 -25.77 47.47 -59.85
CA ALA A 46 -25.93 48.52 -58.82
C ALA A 46 -24.73 48.59 -57.86
N ASP A 47 -24.23 49.81 -57.64
CA ASP A 47 -22.97 50.19 -57.01
C ASP A 47 -22.72 49.75 -55.54
N GLY A 48 -21.45 49.40 -55.26
CA GLY A 48 -20.84 49.39 -53.93
C GLY A 48 -19.32 49.59 -54.05
N LYS A 49 -18.80 50.78 -53.69
CA LYS A 49 -17.45 51.21 -54.09
C LYS A 49 -16.32 50.39 -53.46
N SER A 50 -15.40 49.98 -54.34
CA SER A 50 -14.10 49.38 -54.03
C SER A 50 -13.28 50.18 -53.01
N ALA A 51 -12.68 49.46 -52.07
CA ALA A 51 -11.42 49.81 -51.42
C ALA A 51 -10.58 48.55 -51.16
N SER A 52 -10.55 47.60 -52.10
CA SER A 52 -9.62 46.46 -52.06
C SER A 52 -8.23 46.92 -52.49
N ALA A 53 -7.56 47.68 -51.62
CA ALA A 53 -6.12 47.87 -51.70
C ALA A 53 -5.47 46.53 -51.35
N VAL A 54 -5.07 45.78 -52.38
CA VAL A 54 -4.16 44.64 -52.21
C VAL A 54 -2.84 45.20 -51.70
N ILE A 55 -2.62 45.07 -50.40
CA ILE A 55 -1.33 45.36 -49.79
C ILE A 55 -0.43 44.15 -50.07
N GLU A 56 0.14 44.11 -51.28
CA GLU A 56 1.44 43.46 -51.52
C GLU A 56 2.52 44.32 -50.82
N ALA A 57 2.49 44.33 -49.49
CA ALA A 57 3.68 44.61 -48.73
C ALA A 57 4.49 43.31 -48.71
N GLU A 58 5.66 43.34 -49.34
CA GLU A 58 6.71 42.38 -49.00
C GLU A 58 6.97 42.52 -47.50
N ALA A 59 6.41 41.60 -46.69
CA ALA A 59 6.76 41.52 -45.30
C ALA A 59 8.28 41.32 -45.22
N PRO A 60 9.03 42.20 -44.53
CA PRO A 60 10.48 42.10 -44.50
C PRO A 60 10.83 40.71 -43.94
N ALA A 61 11.69 39.99 -44.65
CA ALA A 61 12.11 38.65 -44.25
C ALA A 61 12.83 38.73 -42.89
N GLU A 62 12.08 38.49 -41.81
CA GLU A 62 12.57 38.37 -40.45
C GLU A 62 13.52 37.17 -40.39
N THR A 63 14.79 37.45 -40.65
CA THR A 63 15.86 36.48 -40.67
C THR A 63 16.36 36.29 -39.24
N PHE A 64 15.96 35.18 -38.63
CA PHE A 64 16.47 34.78 -37.32
C PHE A 64 18.00 34.70 -37.33
N LYS A 65 18.64 35.46 -36.44
CA LYS A 65 20.08 35.37 -36.16
C LYS A 65 20.31 34.50 -34.93
N GLY A 66 21.11 33.44 -35.09
CA GLY A 66 21.50 32.52 -34.01
C GLY A 66 20.71 31.22 -33.99
N VAL A 67 20.91 30.43 -32.93
CA VAL A 67 20.19 29.17 -32.70
C VAL A 67 18.75 29.49 -32.27
N VAL A 68 17.78 29.09 -33.10
CA VAL A 68 16.35 29.21 -32.79
C VAL A 68 15.87 27.87 -32.23
N PHE A 69 15.21 27.92 -31.07
CA PHE A 69 14.53 26.76 -30.48
C PHE A 69 13.09 26.65 -31.02
N ASP A 70 12.53 25.44 -30.99
CA ASP A 70 11.19 25.13 -31.53
C ASP A 70 10.12 26.11 -31.01
N GLU A 71 10.21 26.54 -29.74
CA GLU A 71 9.28 27.44 -29.06
C GLU A 71 9.16 28.83 -29.72
N LYS A 72 10.19 29.26 -30.47
CA LYS A 72 10.19 30.51 -31.23
C LYS A 72 9.90 30.29 -32.72
N LEU A 73 10.35 29.16 -33.26
CA LEU A 73 10.19 28.84 -34.67
C LEU A 73 8.72 28.50 -35.02
N ILE A 74 8.00 27.88 -34.10
CA ILE A 74 6.61 27.45 -34.31
C ILE A 74 5.64 28.65 -34.36
N PRO A 75 5.58 29.58 -33.37
CA PRO A 75 4.70 30.75 -33.45
C PRO A 75 4.98 31.60 -34.68
N PHE A 76 6.25 31.75 -35.05
CA PHE A 76 6.66 32.43 -36.28
C PHE A 76 6.09 31.76 -37.53
N TYR A 77 6.23 30.43 -37.64
CA TYR A 77 5.70 29.68 -38.79
C TYR A 77 4.18 29.89 -38.94
N PHE A 78 3.40 29.74 -37.86
CA PHE A 78 1.95 29.90 -37.92
C PHE A 78 1.55 31.35 -38.22
N ARG A 79 2.24 32.35 -37.67
CA ARG A 79 2.00 33.78 -37.95
C ARG A 79 2.24 34.11 -39.42
N VAL A 80 3.37 33.67 -39.98
CA VAL A 80 3.82 34.07 -41.32
C VAL A 80 3.13 33.27 -42.43
N HIS A 81 2.91 31.97 -42.24
CA HIS A 81 2.39 31.09 -43.30
C HIS A 81 0.90 30.74 -43.18
N GLU A 82 0.33 30.83 -41.97
CA GLU A 82 -1.09 30.54 -41.74
C GLU A 82 -1.91 31.75 -41.25
N GLY A 83 -1.25 32.87 -40.91
CA GLY A 83 -1.91 34.07 -40.37
C GLY A 83 -2.48 33.87 -38.96
N ARG A 84 -1.95 32.90 -38.19
CA ARG A 84 -2.47 32.46 -36.89
C ARG A 84 -1.46 32.73 -35.78
N GLU A 85 -1.90 33.31 -34.66
CA GLU A 85 -1.11 33.37 -33.43
C GLU A 85 -1.33 32.09 -32.62
N VAL A 86 -0.26 31.31 -32.40
CA VAL A 86 -0.32 30.07 -31.61
C VAL A 86 0.76 30.04 -30.53
N GLN A 87 0.45 29.38 -29.42
CA GLN A 87 1.38 29.12 -28.32
C GLN A 87 1.80 27.64 -28.31
N PRO A 88 3.10 27.30 -28.24
CA PRO A 88 3.57 25.92 -28.09
C PRO A 88 3.34 25.45 -26.66
N VAL A 89 2.60 24.36 -26.49
CA VAL A 89 2.12 23.89 -25.17
C VAL A 89 2.96 22.74 -24.64
N VAL A 90 3.19 21.69 -25.45
CA VAL A 90 3.97 20.51 -25.03
C VAL A 90 4.47 19.70 -26.23
N THR A 91 5.66 19.09 -26.10
CA THR A 91 6.26 18.20 -27.12
C THR A 91 5.69 16.78 -27.09
N ASP A 92 5.77 16.10 -28.24
CA ASP A 92 5.48 14.66 -28.36
C ASP A 92 6.35 13.78 -27.43
N LYS A 93 7.60 14.19 -27.22
CA LYS A 93 8.58 13.57 -26.30
C LYS A 93 8.08 13.44 -24.87
N PHE A 94 7.27 14.39 -24.39
CA PHE A 94 6.72 14.38 -23.04
C PHE A 94 5.92 13.10 -22.72
N LEU A 95 5.35 12.46 -23.75
CA LEU A 95 4.51 11.26 -23.63
C LEU A 95 5.26 9.92 -23.76
N ASN A 96 6.56 9.92 -24.07
CA ASN A 96 7.25 8.68 -24.47
C ASN A 96 7.56 7.71 -23.32
N LYS A 97 7.36 8.10 -22.04
CA LYS A 97 7.56 7.21 -20.89
C LYS A 97 6.38 6.26 -20.61
N SER A 98 5.15 6.57 -21.06
CA SER A 98 3.94 5.92 -20.50
C SER A 98 2.86 5.48 -21.51
N LYS A 99 3.16 5.37 -22.82
CA LYS A 99 2.16 5.09 -23.89
C LYS A 99 1.19 3.93 -23.60
N ALA A 100 1.63 2.88 -22.88
CA ALA A 100 0.82 1.70 -22.57
C ALA A 100 -0.24 1.90 -21.45
N GLN A 101 -0.11 2.91 -20.59
CA GLN A 101 -1.01 3.11 -19.43
C GLN A 101 -2.25 3.97 -19.77
N TYR A 102 -2.12 4.89 -20.73
CA TYR A 102 -3.12 5.93 -21.01
C TYR A 102 -3.99 5.56 -22.23
N ASN A 103 -4.96 4.67 -22.03
CA ASN A 103 -6.00 4.39 -23.04
C ASN A 103 -7.08 5.49 -23.05
N THR A 104 -8.05 5.38 -23.96
CA THR A 104 -9.17 6.34 -24.08
C THR A 104 -9.96 6.52 -22.78
N ALA A 105 -10.17 5.44 -22.01
CA ALA A 105 -10.84 5.50 -20.71
C ALA A 105 -10.06 6.32 -19.66
N TRP A 106 -8.73 6.19 -19.62
CA TRP A 106 -7.86 7.02 -18.77
C TRP A 106 -7.98 8.49 -19.13
N LEU A 107 -7.84 8.79 -20.42
CA LEU A 107 -7.85 10.15 -20.95
C LEU A 107 -9.21 10.84 -20.71
N ALA A 108 -10.32 10.10 -20.80
CA ALA A 108 -11.64 10.62 -20.42
C ALA A 108 -11.74 10.99 -18.92
N ARG A 109 -11.05 10.29 -18.01
CA ARG A 109 -10.98 10.63 -16.57
C ARG A 109 -10.21 11.94 -16.32
N GLU A 110 -9.13 12.19 -17.06
CA GLU A 110 -8.38 13.44 -16.95
C GLU A 110 -9.25 14.66 -17.32
N ILE A 111 -10.19 14.51 -18.27
CA ILE A 111 -11.14 15.57 -18.59
C ILE A 111 -12.10 15.79 -17.41
N VAL A 112 -12.69 14.73 -16.86
CA VAL A 112 -13.55 14.79 -15.65
C VAL A 112 -12.85 15.49 -14.49
N GLN A 113 -11.57 15.19 -14.26
CA GLN A 113 -10.80 15.76 -13.18
C GLN A 113 -10.81 17.29 -13.19
N ASN A 114 -10.66 17.93 -14.36
CA ASN A 114 -10.67 19.40 -14.44
C ASN A 114 -11.97 20.01 -13.93
N PHE A 115 -13.12 19.38 -14.20
CA PHE A 115 -14.41 19.83 -13.68
C PHE A 115 -14.56 19.54 -12.18
N VAL A 116 -14.18 18.35 -11.72
CA VAL A 116 -14.21 17.96 -10.30
C VAL A 116 -13.38 18.91 -9.42
N ASP A 117 -12.16 19.24 -9.87
CA ASP A 117 -11.21 20.09 -9.14
C ASP A 117 -11.65 21.57 -9.12
N HIS A 118 -12.49 22.01 -10.09
CA HIS A 118 -12.92 23.41 -10.23
C HIS A 118 -14.34 23.68 -9.70
N ASN A 119 -15.11 22.64 -9.42
CA ASN A 119 -16.45 22.79 -8.87
C ASN A 119 -16.39 23.48 -7.50
N ARG A 120 -17.27 24.46 -7.26
CA ARG A 120 -17.21 25.34 -6.08
C ARG A 120 -18.42 25.17 -5.16
N GLY A 121 -18.30 25.70 -3.94
CA GLY A 121 -19.38 25.68 -2.96
C GLY A 121 -19.77 24.25 -2.53
N PRO A 122 -21.08 23.93 -2.43
CA PRO A 122 -21.54 22.65 -1.88
C PRO A 122 -21.28 21.43 -2.79
N ASN A 123 -20.81 21.65 -4.02
CA ASN A 123 -20.51 20.60 -4.99
C ASN A 123 -18.99 20.37 -5.20
N LYS A 124 -18.13 21.00 -4.38
CA LYS A 124 -16.67 20.86 -4.50
C LYS A 124 -16.25 19.39 -4.50
N GLY A 125 -15.40 19.01 -5.46
CA GLY A 125 -14.96 17.61 -5.60
C GLY A 125 -16.04 16.69 -6.19
N THR A 126 -17.01 17.22 -6.95
CA THR A 126 -18.02 16.41 -7.65
C THR A 126 -18.26 16.94 -9.07
N LEU A 127 -18.92 16.15 -9.92
CA LEU A 127 -19.47 16.55 -11.22
C LEU A 127 -20.90 17.11 -11.12
N ASN A 128 -21.43 17.42 -9.92
CA ASN A 128 -22.76 18.00 -9.79
C ASN A 128 -22.78 19.42 -10.39
N GLY A 129 -23.64 19.65 -11.39
CA GLY A 129 -23.61 20.89 -12.19
C GLY A 129 -22.70 20.81 -13.42
N VAL A 130 -22.25 19.61 -13.80
CA VAL A 130 -21.67 19.31 -15.11
C VAL A 130 -22.71 18.57 -15.95
N SER A 131 -22.88 18.97 -17.21
CA SER A 131 -23.69 18.25 -18.19
C SER A 131 -22.84 17.83 -19.39
N VAL A 132 -23.11 16.64 -19.91
CA VAL A 132 -22.48 16.09 -21.11
C VAL A 132 -23.59 15.89 -22.15
N THR A 133 -23.45 16.54 -23.29
CA THR A 133 -24.32 16.32 -24.45
C THR A 133 -23.52 15.73 -25.61
N SER A 134 -24.20 15.00 -26.49
CA SER A 134 -23.59 14.50 -27.72
C SER A 134 -24.52 14.72 -28.90
N GLU A 135 -23.99 15.21 -30.02
CA GLU A 135 -24.71 15.33 -31.29
C GLU A 135 -23.99 14.57 -32.41
N GLN A 136 -24.76 14.01 -33.34
CA GLN A 136 -24.22 13.33 -34.52
C GLN A 136 -23.83 14.39 -35.56
N LEU A 137 -22.57 14.39 -35.99
CA LEU A 137 -22.09 15.24 -37.07
C LEU A 137 -22.38 14.58 -38.42
N PRO A 138 -22.83 15.36 -39.43
CA PRO A 138 -23.08 14.85 -40.77
C PRO A 138 -21.78 14.42 -41.45
N ALA A 139 -21.90 13.59 -42.50
CA ALA A 139 -20.75 13.22 -43.31
C ALA A 139 -20.15 14.44 -44.01
N SER A 140 -18.81 14.54 -44.01
CA SER A 140 -18.04 15.64 -44.58
C SER A 140 -16.66 15.15 -45.04
N GLU A 141 -15.83 16.03 -45.62
CA GLU A 141 -14.43 15.69 -45.95
C GLU A 141 -13.60 15.30 -44.70
N ILE A 142 -13.93 15.87 -43.54
CA ILE A 142 -13.28 15.60 -42.25
C ILE A 142 -13.86 14.34 -41.60
N PHE A 143 -15.15 14.05 -41.82
CA PHE A 143 -15.87 12.90 -41.28
C PHE A 143 -16.55 12.11 -42.41
N PRO A 144 -15.84 11.27 -43.19
CA PRO A 144 -16.39 10.61 -44.38
C PRO A 144 -17.60 9.70 -44.13
N HIS A 145 -17.77 9.25 -42.88
CA HIS A 145 -18.88 8.38 -42.44
C HIS A 145 -19.81 9.05 -41.41
N GLY A 146 -19.66 10.37 -41.23
CA GLY A 146 -20.22 11.10 -40.08
C GLY A 146 -19.36 10.93 -38.83
N GLY A 147 -19.41 11.92 -37.94
CA GLY A 147 -18.66 11.95 -36.69
C GLY A 147 -19.58 12.22 -35.51
N ARG A 148 -19.03 12.47 -34.33
CA ARG A 148 -19.80 12.85 -33.14
C ARG A 148 -19.12 13.99 -32.41
N ARG A 149 -19.91 14.99 -32.01
CA ARG A 149 -19.47 16.06 -31.11
C ARG A 149 -19.93 15.73 -29.70
N PHE A 150 -19.03 15.85 -28.74
CA PHE A 150 -19.34 15.91 -27.32
C PHE A 150 -19.14 17.34 -26.83
N VAL A 151 -20.13 17.87 -26.12
CA VAL A 151 -20.01 19.14 -25.38
C VAL A 151 -20.16 18.85 -23.91
N ILE A 152 -19.14 19.19 -23.13
CA ILE A 152 -19.09 19.00 -21.69
C ILE A 152 -19.09 20.39 -21.06
N SER A 153 -20.13 20.72 -20.31
CA SER A 153 -20.31 22.06 -19.75
C SER A 153 -20.45 22.06 -18.24
N GLY A 154 -19.73 22.95 -17.56
CA GLY A 154 -19.87 23.24 -16.13
C GLY A 154 -20.57 24.58 -15.90
N GLU A 155 -21.46 24.64 -14.91
CA GLU A 155 -22.21 25.85 -14.51
C GLU A 155 -21.34 26.88 -13.74
N TRP A 156 -20.05 27.00 -14.08
CA TRP A 156 -19.11 27.97 -13.54
C TRP A 156 -18.09 28.39 -14.61
N PRO A 157 -17.55 29.62 -14.58
CA PRO A 157 -16.56 30.08 -15.55
C PRO A 157 -15.14 29.60 -15.24
N PHE A 158 -14.32 29.47 -16.27
CA PHE A 158 -12.87 29.54 -16.17
C PHE A 158 -12.43 30.95 -16.56
N GLU A 159 -11.78 31.67 -15.64
CA GLU A 159 -11.41 33.08 -15.83
C GLU A 159 -10.06 33.24 -16.55
N ASP A 160 -9.12 32.30 -16.35
CA ASP A 160 -7.74 32.38 -16.86
C ASP A 160 -7.40 31.24 -17.85
N THR A 161 -6.64 31.59 -18.89
CA THR A 161 -6.12 30.67 -19.93
C THR A 161 -4.70 30.18 -19.65
N THR A 162 -3.96 30.80 -18.71
CA THR A 162 -2.53 30.53 -18.48
C THR A 162 -2.25 29.04 -18.21
N GLY A 163 -3.15 28.37 -17.47
CA GLY A 163 -3.07 26.92 -17.25
C GLY A 163 -3.15 26.10 -18.55
N LEU A 164 -3.98 26.50 -19.53
CA LEU A 164 -4.19 25.79 -20.79
C LEU A 164 -3.02 25.91 -21.78
N THR A 165 -2.35 27.07 -21.82
CA THR A 165 -1.43 27.41 -22.92
C THR A 165 0.05 27.48 -22.55
N SER A 166 0.38 27.59 -21.26
CA SER A 166 1.78 27.54 -20.80
C SER A 166 2.39 26.14 -20.90
N MET A 167 3.72 26.03 -20.94
CA MET A 167 4.41 24.72 -20.86
C MET A 167 4.43 24.13 -19.43
N HIS A 168 4.18 24.96 -18.41
CA HIS A 168 4.23 24.56 -17.01
C HIS A 168 2.83 24.24 -16.45
N SER A 169 2.80 23.82 -15.18
CA SER A 169 1.57 23.55 -14.43
C SER A 169 1.75 24.10 -13.02
N GLU A 170 1.60 25.41 -12.86
CA GLU A 170 1.70 26.03 -11.54
C GLU A 170 0.52 25.58 -10.66
N LYS A 171 0.83 25.04 -9.48
CA LYS A 171 -0.17 24.77 -8.44
C LYS A 171 -0.42 26.11 -7.73
N SER A 172 -1.67 26.58 -7.68
CA SER A 172 -1.99 27.81 -6.95
C SER A 172 -1.78 27.60 -5.45
N SER A 173 -1.26 28.63 -4.76
CA SER A 173 -0.86 28.53 -3.34
C SER A 173 -2.03 28.45 -2.35
N GLU A 174 -3.27 28.65 -2.80
CA GLU A 174 -4.44 28.82 -1.93
C GLU A 174 -5.39 27.61 -1.89
N GLY A 175 -5.00 26.46 -2.46
CA GLY A 175 -5.78 25.23 -2.32
C GLY A 175 -5.00 23.94 -2.55
N GLU A 176 -5.29 22.89 -1.78
CA GLU A 176 -4.77 21.52 -1.97
C GLU A 176 -5.35 20.81 -3.23
N SER A 177 -5.83 21.57 -4.21
CA SER A 177 -6.28 21.10 -5.53
C SER A 177 -5.19 21.37 -6.56
N ALA A 178 -4.88 20.41 -7.43
CA ALA A 178 -4.08 20.71 -8.60
C ALA A 178 -4.82 21.77 -9.45
N GLY A 179 -4.13 22.85 -9.79
CA GLY A 179 -4.66 23.91 -10.63
C GLY A 179 -5.19 23.35 -11.95
N GLY A 180 -6.35 23.85 -12.37
CA GLY A 180 -7.06 23.32 -13.53
C GLY A 180 -6.32 23.49 -14.83
N ASN A 181 -6.68 22.67 -15.80
CA ASN A 181 -6.08 22.64 -17.13
C ASN A 181 -4.58 22.29 -17.09
N GLY A 182 -4.14 21.63 -16.01
CA GLY A 182 -2.77 21.19 -15.80
C GLY A 182 -2.33 20.07 -16.74
N ILE A 183 -1.21 19.45 -16.39
CA ILE A 183 -0.45 18.59 -17.30
C ILE A 183 -1.24 17.40 -17.88
N GLY A 184 -2.15 16.80 -17.11
CA GLY A 184 -3.00 15.67 -17.56
C GLY A 184 -3.97 16.03 -18.68
N LEU A 185 -4.48 17.28 -18.72
CA LEU A 185 -5.31 17.75 -19.84
C LEU A 185 -4.48 17.87 -21.11
N LYS A 186 -3.30 18.49 -21.03
CA LYS A 186 -2.39 18.69 -22.17
C LYS A 186 -1.96 17.35 -22.77
N GLN A 187 -1.68 16.35 -21.91
CA GLN A 187 -1.46 14.96 -22.34
C GLN A 187 -2.69 14.38 -23.04
N THR A 188 -3.89 14.57 -22.48
CA THR A 188 -5.15 14.10 -23.06
C THR A 188 -5.40 14.65 -24.44
N VAL A 189 -5.34 15.97 -24.61
CA VAL A 189 -5.54 16.64 -25.89
C VAL A 189 -4.51 16.15 -26.92
N LEU A 190 -3.23 16.13 -26.57
CA LEU A 190 -2.16 15.67 -27.47
C LEU A 190 -2.36 14.20 -27.87
N ARG A 191 -2.74 13.30 -26.94
CA ARG A 191 -3.01 11.90 -27.27
C ARG A 191 -4.26 11.73 -28.13
N TYR A 192 -5.34 12.42 -27.82
CA TYR A 192 -6.56 12.41 -28.62
C TYR A 192 -6.29 12.83 -30.07
N ILE A 193 -5.62 13.94 -30.30
CA ILE A 193 -5.30 14.42 -31.65
C ILE A 193 -4.27 13.52 -32.35
N ARG A 194 -3.16 13.16 -31.68
CA ARG A 194 -2.03 12.45 -32.29
C ARG A 194 -2.25 10.94 -32.44
N ASP A 195 -2.74 10.27 -31.41
CA ASP A 195 -2.80 8.81 -31.33
C ASP A 195 -4.19 8.26 -31.71
N PHE A 196 -5.27 9.02 -31.46
CA PHE A 196 -6.65 8.60 -31.74
C PHE A 196 -7.32 9.35 -32.91
N GLY A 197 -6.65 10.36 -33.47
CA GLY A 197 -7.13 11.09 -34.65
C GLY A 197 -8.26 12.08 -34.40
N VAL A 198 -8.54 12.45 -33.15
CA VAL A 198 -9.58 13.44 -32.79
C VAL A 198 -9.35 14.74 -33.55
N GLN A 199 -10.37 15.14 -34.30
CA GLN A 199 -10.29 16.19 -35.33
C GLN A 199 -10.45 17.59 -34.75
N ARG A 200 -11.11 17.72 -33.59
CA ARG A 200 -11.30 19.00 -32.88
C ARG A 200 -11.26 18.78 -31.37
N PHE A 201 -10.51 19.63 -30.66
CA PHE A 201 -10.58 19.75 -29.21
C PHE A 201 -10.47 21.23 -28.84
N GLU A 202 -11.49 21.76 -28.20
CA GLU A 202 -11.57 23.17 -27.77
C GLU A 202 -11.94 23.26 -26.30
N VAL A 203 -11.45 24.31 -25.64
CA VAL A 203 -11.85 24.70 -24.28
C VAL A 203 -12.26 26.16 -24.30
N ALA A 204 -13.46 26.49 -23.83
CA ALA A 204 -13.96 27.85 -23.71
C ALA A 204 -14.29 28.21 -22.26
N GLY A 205 -14.01 29.47 -21.91
CA GLY A 205 -14.25 30.06 -20.61
C GLY A 205 -14.81 31.48 -20.74
N GLU A 206 -14.56 32.33 -19.75
CA GLU A 206 -15.21 33.63 -19.64
C GLU A 206 -14.60 34.68 -20.58
N GLY A 207 -15.17 34.81 -21.79
CA GLY A 207 -14.73 35.75 -22.80
C GLY A 207 -13.57 35.26 -23.69
N TRP A 208 -13.23 33.97 -23.63
CA TRP A 208 -12.14 33.37 -24.40
C TRP A 208 -12.43 31.93 -24.82
N GLN A 209 -11.74 31.49 -25.88
CA GLN A 209 -11.73 30.12 -26.38
C GLN A 209 -10.29 29.72 -26.74
N VAL A 210 -9.92 28.47 -26.48
CA VAL A 210 -8.62 27.87 -26.82
C VAL A 210 -8.86 26.68 -27.74
N ASP A 211 -8.33 26.78 -28.96
CA ASP A 211 -8.39 25.72 -29.97
C ASP A 211 -7.05 25.00 -30.04
N TYR A 212 -7.06 23.67 -29.92
CA TYR A 212 -5.84 22.88 -29.96
C TYR A 212 -5.60 22.22 -31.32
N SER A 213 -4.34 22.21 -31.76
CA SER A 213 -3.92 21.50 -32.96
C SER A 213 -2.49 20.92 -32.83
N LEU A 214 -2.11 20.02 -33.72
CA LEU A 214 -0.79 19.38 -33.74
C LEU A 214 0.11 20.00 -34.81
N ALA A 215 1.11 20.75 -34.37
CA ALA A 215 2.19 21.26 -35.21
C ALA A 215 3.19 20.13 -35.52
N ARG A 216 3.05 19.52 -36.71
CA ARG A 216 3.92 18.41 -37.14
C ARG A 216 5.23 18.93 -37.70
N LYS A 217 6.35 18.48 -37.14
CA LYS A 217 7.70 18.94 -37.54
C LYS A 217 7.98 18.73 -39.02
N ASP A 218 7.52 17.61 -39.59
CA ASP A 218 7.84 17.24 -40.97
C ASP A 218 7.11 18.15 -41.97
N GLN A 219 5.90 18.59 -41.64
CA GLN A 219 5.14 19.56 -42.44
C GLN A 219 5.78 20.95 -42.38
N ILE A 220 6.12 21.42 -41.17
CA ILE A 220 6.76 22.71 -40.95
C ILE A 220 8.15 22.75 -41.62
N ASN A 221 8.99 21.75 -41.39
CA ASN A 221 10.34 21.68 -41.96
C ASN A 221 10.31 21.55 -43.50
N ALA A 222 9.38 20.79 -44.06
CA ALA A 222 9.22 20.72 -45.52
C ALA A 222 8.82 22.08 -46.11
N ARG A 223 7.95 22.83 -45.43
CA ARG A 223 7.54 24.17 -45.86
C ARG A 223 8.69 25.17 -45.76
N LEU A 224 9.36 25.25 -44.61
CA LEU A 224 10.53 26.11 -44.38
C LEU A 224 11.65 25.82 -45.39
N LEU A 225 11.92 24.54 -45.70
CA LEU A 225 12.87 24.16 -46.74
C LEU A 225 12.42 24.63 -48.13
N SER A 226 11.14 24.46 -48.47
CA SER A 226 10.61 24.89 -49.78
C SER A 226 10.73 26.40 -50.01
N GLU A 227 10.67 27.20 -48.94
CA GLU A 227 10.78 28.66 -49.02
C GLU A 227 12.23 29.14 -48.96
N ALA A 228 13.07 28.52 -48.12
CA ALA A 228 14.52 28.73 -48.16
C ALA A 228 15.06 28.49 -49.59
N LEU A 229 14.62 27.43 -50.26
CA LEU A 229 14.96 27.15 -51.66
C LEU A 229 14.44 28.21 -52.65
N LYS A 230 13.23 28.75 -52.46
CA LYS A 230 12.72 29.87 -53.31
C LYS A 230 13.59 31.14 -53.19
N HIS A 231 14.15 31.39 -52.00
CA HIS A 231 14.97 32.56 -51.71
C HIS A 231 16.49 32.29 -51.81
N ASN A 232 16.90 31.14 -52.38
CA ASN A 232 18.31 30.74 -52.52
C ASN A 232 19.10 30.70 -51.19
N ALA A 233 18.40 30.44 -50.08
CA ALA A 233 18.93 30.34 -48.73
C ALA A 233 18.96 28.88 -48.23
N MET A 234 19.79 28.60 -47.23
CA MET A 234 19.74 27.36 -46.47
C MET A 234 18.92 27.57 -45.19
N PRO A 235 17.98 26.69 -44.82
CA PRO A 235 17.24 26.81 -43.57
C PRO A 235 18.20 26.64 -42.37
N THR A 236 18.36 27.71 -41.58
CA THR A 236 19.28 27.77 -40.44
C THR A 236 18.73 27.14 -39.16
N ALA A 237 17.42 26.88 -39.10
CA ALA A 237 16.75 26.21 -38.00
C ALA A 237 15.74 25.19 -38.53
N GLN A 238 15.49 24.14 -37.74
CA GLN A 238 14.49 23.09 -38.00
C GLN A 238 13.78 22.76 -36.70
N VAL A 239 12.47 22.54 -36.77
CA VAL A 239 11.67 22.03 -35.66
C VAL A 239 12.07 20.58 -35.39
N LYS A 240 12.39 20.24 -34.14
CA LYS A 240 12.90 18.91 -33.75
C LYS A 240 11.78 17.94 -33.37
N HIS A 241 10.68 18.46 -32.83
CA HIS A 241 9.59 17.68 -32.23
C HIS A 241 8.22 18.01 -32.83
N ASP A 242 7.28 17.08 -32.74
CA ASP A 242 5.87 17.42 -32.96
C ASP A 242 5.36 18.12 -31.69
N TRP A 243 4.59 19.19 -31.85
CA TRP A 243 4.11 20.02 -30.73
C TRP A 243 2.59 20.11 -30.69
N LEU A 244 2.02 19.98 -29.50
CA LEU A 244 0.69 20.53 -29.24
C LEU A 244 0.79 22.06 -29.26
N VAL A 245 -0.03 22.72 -30.06
CA VAL A 245 -0.16 24.18 -30.08
C VAL A 245 -1.58 24.60 -29.74
N ALA A 246 -1.70 25.75 -29.06
CA ALA A 246 -2.96 26.36 -28.66
C ALA A 246 -3.14 27.72 -29.37
N GLU A 247 -4.29 27.94 -29.98
CA GLU A 247 -4.72 29.22 -30.57
C GLU A 247 -5.77 29.84 -29.64
N ILE A 248 -5.52 31.05 -29.12
CA ILE A 248 -6.46 31.76 -28.24
C ILE A 248 -7.32 32.70 -29.07
N LYS A 249 -8.65 32.57 -28.94
CA LYS A 249 -9.66 33.38 -29.63
C LYS A 249 -10.54 34.12 -28.63
N PRO A 250 -11.09 35.30 -29.00
CA PRO A 250 -12.17 35.93 -28.24
C PRO A 250 -13.38 34.99 -28.15
N GLY A 251 -13.93 34.82 -26.95
CA GLY A 251 -15.10 33.99 -26.68
C GLY A 251 -16.26 34.78 -26.08
N GLU A 252 -17.37 34.11 -25.83
CA GLU A 252 -18.53 34.72 -25.17
C GLU A 252 -18.39 34.74 -23.65
N LYS A 253 -19.04 35.71 -23.00
CA LYS A 253 -19.16 35.81 -21.55
C LYS A 253 -20.43 35.11 -21.10
N THR A 254 -20.29 33.87 -20.67
CA THR A 254 -21.41 32.95 -20.43
C THR A 254 -21.59 32.60 -18.94
N GLY A 255 -20.60 32.89 -18.09
CA GLY A 255 -20.55 32.39 -16.72
C GLY A 255 -20.37 30.86 -16.62
N LYS A 256 -19.98 30.20 -17.71
CA LYS A 256 -19.85 28.75 -17.84
C LYS A 256 -18.52 28.36 -18.46
N THR A 257 -18.19 27.09 -18.36
CA THR A 257 -17.00 26.47 -18.98
C THR A 257 -17.46 25.39 -19.94
N PHE A 258 -16.88 25.31 -21.12
CA PHE A 258 -17.22 24.31 -22.13
C PHE A 258 -15.99 23.61 -22.69
N TYR A 259 -16.04 22.30 -22.82
CA TYR A 259 -15.10 21.52 -23.62
C TYR A 259 -15.86 20.95 -24.82
N SER A 260 -15.33 21.11 -26.02
CA SER A 260 -15.93 20.64 -27.27
C SER A 260 -14.98 19.68 -27.98
N ILE A 261 -15.45 18.46 -28.27
CA ILE A 261 -14.62 17.38 -28.83
C ILE A 261 -15.35 16.75 -30.02
N ASP A 262 -14.81 16.89 -31.22
CA ASP A 262 -15.36 16.27 -32.44
C ASP A 262 -14.50 15.07 -32.84
N THR A 263 -15.11 13.89 -32.94
CA THR A 263 -14.40 12.65 -33.32
C THR A 263 -15.29 11.60 -34.00
N ASP A 264 -14.70 10.80 -34.88
CA ASP A 264 -15.25 9.54 -35.41
C ASP A 264 -14.62 8.28 -34.77
N ASN A 265 -13.68 8.44 -33.83
CA ASN A 265 -12.98 7.33 -33.19
C ASN A 265 -13.89 6.59 -32.19
N ALA A 266 -14.22 5.34 -32.50
CA ALA A 266 -15.13 4.51 -31.69
C ALA A 266 -14.68 4.32 -30.23
N GLU A 267 -13.37 4.19 -29.95
CA GLU A 267 -12.86 4.01 -28.58
C GLU A 267 -12.95 5.31 -27.75
N VAL A 268 -12.81 6.47 -28.40
CA VAL A 268 -12.98 7.78 -27.76
C VAL A 268 -14.46 8.03 -27.50
N ILE A 269 -15.33 7.77 -28.49
CA ILE A 269 -16.80 7.86 -28.36
C ILE A 269 -17.28 7.01 -27.18
N ALA A 270 -16.92 5.72 -27.13
CA ALA A 270 -17.35 4.81 -26.06
C ALA A 270 -16.83 5.22 -24.66
N SER A 271 -15.71 5.94 -24.58
CA SER A 271 -15.17 6.45 -23.32
C SER A 271 -15.85 7.74 -22.87
N LEU A 272 -16.16 8.65 -23.80
CA LEU A 272 -16.86 9.91 -23.52
C LEU A 272 -18.36 9.68 -23.22
N GLU A 273 -19.01 8.69 -23.82
CA GLU A 273 -20.38 8.29 -23.46
C GLU A 273 -20.52 7.83 -22.00
N LYS A 274 -19.43 7.32 -21.40
CA LYS A 274 -19.39 6.89 -19.99
C LYS A 274 -18.90 7.96 -19.02
N MET A 275 -18.65 9.18 -19.49
CA MET A 275 -17.96 10.22 -18.71
C MET A 275 -18.64 10.54 -17.37
N SER A 276 -19.98 10.50 -17.32
CA SER A 276 -20.77 10.71 -16.09
C SER A 276 -20.57 9.62 -15.03
N GLU A 277 -20.06 8.43 -15.40
CA GLU A 277 -19.67 7.37 -14.46
C GLU A 277 -18.26 7.57 -13.88
N LEU A 278 -17.41 8.42 -14.49
CA LEU A 278 -15.98 8.54 -14.16
C LEU A 278 -15.68 9.52 -13.02
N GLY A 279 -16.67 10.30 -12.61
CA GLY A 279 -16.59 11.18 -11.45
C GLY A 279 -17.80 11.04 -10.55
N GLU A 280 -17.66 11.53 -9.32
CA GLU A 280 -18.74 11.52 -8.34
C GLU A 280 -19.85 12.49 -8.76
N SER A 281 -21.09 12.00 -8.90
CA SER A 281 -22.27 12.83 -9.10
C SER A 281 -23.51 12.14 -8.54
N ARG A 282 -24.58 12.91 -8.32
CA ARG A 282 -25.90 12.40 -7.93
C ARG A 282 -26.52 11.50 -9.00
N ASP A 283 -26.13 11.70 -10.26
CA ASP A 283 -26.63 10.96 -11.42
C ASP A 283 -25.78 9.70 -11.72
N ASN A 284 -24.64 9.52 -11.06
CA ASN A 284 -23.77 8.38 -11.26
C ASN A 284 -24.44 7.09 -10.71
N PRO A 285 -24.74 6.08 -11.56
CA PRO A 285 -25.46 4.87 -11.12
C PRO A 285 -24.68 4.05 -10.07
N TRP A 286 -23.36 4.24 -9.97
CA TRP A 286 -22.52 3.60 -8.96
C TRP A 286 -22.64 4.23 -7.56
N LEU A 287 -23.24 5.41 -7.44
CA LEU A 287 -23.42 6.14 -6.17
C LEU A 287 -24.88 6.50 -5.88
N GLN A 288 -25.78 6.46 -6.87
CA GLN A 288 -27.23 6.62 -6.67
C GLN A 288 -27.79 5.68 -5.60
N ASN A 289 -28.66 6.20 -4.73
CA ASN A 289 -29.28 5.46 -3.61
C ASN A 289 -28.24 4.74 -2.73
N PRO A 290 -27.31 5.47 -2.08
CA PRO A 290 -26.29 4.86 -1.24
C PRO A 290 -26.86 4.38 0.09
N ASN A 291 -26.24 3.35 0.68
CA ASN A 291 -26.58 2.83 2.01
C ASN A 291 -26.03 3.74 3.13
N PHE A 292 -25.06 4.61 2.82
CA PHE A 292 -24.51 5.64 3.70
C PHE A 292 -23.94 6.80 2.88
N SER A 293 -24.09 8.05 3.35
CA SER A 293 -23.39 9.20 2.77
C SER A 293 -23.23 10.32 3.82
N ASN A 294 -22.06 10.92 3.89
CA ASN A 294 -21.78 12.14 4.66
C ASN A 294 -20.59 12.93 4.04
N ASP A 295 -20.19 14.02 4.69
CA ASP A 295 -19.10 14.91 4.24
C ASP A 295 -17.75 14.21 3.99
N ASN A 296 -17.51 13.02 4.57
CA ASN A 296 -16.27 12.26 4.43
C ASN A 296 -16.33 11.13 3.38
N GLY A 297 -17.53 10.77 2.90
CA GLY A 297 -17.68 9.73 1.89
C GLY A 297 -19.06 9.10 1.82
N THR A 298 -19.20 8.20 0.85
CA THR A 298 -20.44 7.51 0.48
C THR A 298 -20.18 6.01 0.30
N ILE A 299 -21.07 5.15 0.78
CA ILE A 299 -21.01 3.68 0.62
C ILE A 299 -22.28 3.20 -0.06
N LYS A 300 -22.12 2.36 -1.09
CA LYS A 300 -23.20 1.63 -1.75
C LYS A 300 -22.84 0.14 -1.85
N TRP A 301 -23.53 -0.70 -1.08
CA TRP A 301 -23.43 -2.15 -1.18
C TRP A 301 -24.15 -2.63 -2.44
N LEU A 302 -23.51 -3.51 -3.22
CA LEU A 302 -24.00 -3.89 -4.54
C LEU A 302 -24.66 -5.28 -4.51
N PRO A 303 -25.92 -5.40 -4.97
CA PRO A 303 -26.65 -6.67 -4.94
C PRO A 303 -25.91 -7.73 -5.75
N LEU A 304 -25.96 -8.95 -5.26
CA LEU A 304 -25.29 -10.10 -5.88
C LEU A 304 -25.83 -10.36 -7.29
N SER A 305 -24.92 -10.72 -8.20
CA SER A 305 -25.29 -11.18 -9.53
C SER A 305 -26.13 -12.47 -9.48
N GLU A 306 -26.88 -12.75 -10.55
CA GLU A 306 -27.69 -13.98 -10.70
C GLU A 306 -26.88 -15.27 -10.51
N LYS A 307 -25.55 -15.22 -10.73
CA LYS A 307 -24.61 -16.33 -10.55
C LYS A 307 -24.06 -16.43 -9.12
N GLY A 308 -24.64 -15.70 -8.17
CA GLY A 308 -24.26 -15.66 -6.76
C GLY A 308 -22.93 -14.96 -6.47
N LYS A 309 -22.29 -14.33 -7.45
CA LYS A 309 -21.02 -13.60 -7.27
C LYS A 309 -21.26 -12.13 -6.95
N GLU A 310 -20.38 -11.55 -6.14
CA GLU A 310 -20.31 -10.11 -5.93
C GLU A 310 -19.99 -9.40 -7.26
N PRO A 311 -20.75 -8.35 -7.66
CA PRO A 311 -20.41 -7.54 -8.83
C PRO A 311 -19.19 -6.64 -8.53
N GLU A 312 -18.51 -6.18 -9.58
CA GLU A 312 -17.42 -5.21 -9.44
C GLU A 312 -17.98 -3.81 -9.23
N GLY A 313 -17.57 -3.12 -8.16
CA GLY A 313 -18.01 -1.75 -7.88
C GLY A 313 -17.10 -0.68 -8.48
N ARG A 314 -17.15 0.51 -7.89
CA ARG A 314 -16.30 1.66 -8.21
C ARG A 314 -15.72 2.26 -6.93
N LEU A 315 -14.46 2.68 -7.01
CA LEU A 315 -13.82 3.49 -5.97
C LEU A 315 -13.70 4.91 -6.50
N PHE A 316 -14.20 5.89 -5.77
CA PHE A 316 -13.97 7.31 -6.04
C PHE A 316 -13.16 7.91 -4.89
N ILE A 317 -12.14 8.71 -5.22
CA ILE A 317 -11.34 9.43 -4.22
C ILE A 317 -11.27 10.89 -4.65
N ASN A 318 -11.76 11.78 -3.77
CA ASN A 318 -11.92 13.21 -4.02
C ASN A 318 -12.64 13.47 -5.36
N GLY A 319 -13.74 12.77 -5.60
CA GLY A 319 -14.57 12.90 -6.80
C GLY A 319 -14.09 12.17 -8.05
N GLN A 320 -12.90 11.56 -8.05
CA GLN A 320 -12.30 10.93 -9.25
C GLN A 320 -12.38 9.39 -9.14
N VAL A 321 -12.80 8.69 -10.20
CA VAL A 321 -12.80 7.22 -10.20
C VAL A 321 -11.36 6.67 -10.21
N MET A 322 -11.12 5.64 -9.41
CA MET A 322 -9.83 5.00 -9.20
C MET A 322 -9.95 3.49 -9.40
N ASN A 323 -8.89 2.86 -9.91
CA ASN A 323 -8.78 1.41 -9.97
C ASN A 323 -8.43 0.84 -8.58
N PHE A 324 -8.95 -0.34 -8.27
CA PHE A 324 -8.64 -1.12 -7.08
C PHE A 324 -7.93 -2.41 -7.50
N LYS A 325 -6.71 -2.63 -6.99
CA LYS A 325 -5.78 -3.74 -7.31
C LYS A 325 -5.32 -3.86 -8.77
N GLN A 326 -6.20 -3.71 -9.76
CA GLN A 326 -5.92 -3.90 -11.18
C GLN A 326 -6.93 -3.15 -12.05
N ALA A 327 -6.50 -2.69 -13.23
CA ALA A 327 -7.41 -2.14 -14.23
C ALA A 327 -8.18 -3.25 -14.97
N GLY A 328 -9.23 -2.86 -15.68
CA GLY A 328 -9.88 -3.67 -16.71
C GLY A 328 -9.03 -3.82 -17.98
N LYS A 329 -9.49 -4.68 -18.88
CA LYS A 329 -8.79 -4.99 -20.14
C LYS A 329 -9.28 -4.17 -21.34
N THR A 330 -10.44 -3.54 -21.24
CA THR A 330 -11.06 -2.73 -22.31
C THR A 330 -11.47 -1.38 -21.74
N ALA A 331 -11.71 -0.39 -22.59
CA ALA A 331 -12.11 0.96 -22.15
C ALA A 331 -13.41 0.92 -21.33
N GLU A 332 -14.36 0.07 -21.72
CA GLU A 332 -15.71 -0.02 -21.14
C GLU A 332 -15.73 -0.61 -19.73
N ASN A 333 -14.72 -1.41 -19.38
CA ASN A 333 -14.55 -2.07 -18.07
C ASN A 333 -13.29 -1.62 -17.33
N TYR A 334 -12.61 -0.58 -17.79
CA TYR A 334 -11.28 -0.20 -17.30
C TYR A 334 -11.26 0.11 -15.79
N TRP A 335 -12.29 0.81 -15.31
CA TRP A 335 -12.39 1.31 -13.93
C TRP A 335 -12.98 0.27 -12.98
N ARG A 336 -12.13 -0.62 -12.46
CA ARG A 336 -12.56 -1.72 -11.57
C ARG A 336 -12.36 -1.33 -10.11
N GLY A 337 -13.44 -1.19 -9.37
CA GLY A 337 -13.43 -0.93 -7.93
C GLY A 337 -13.47 -2.20 -7.07
N PRO A 338 -13.58 -2.06 -5.74
CA PRO A 338 -13.75 -3.19 -4.83
C PRO A 338 -14.98 -4.04 -5.18
N GLU A 339 -14.86 -5.36 -5.03
CA GLU A 339 -15.96 -6.28 -5.29
C GLU A 339 -17.06 -6.12 -4.24
N GLY A 340 -18.33 -6.13 -4.65
CA GLY A 340 -19.51 -6.08 -3.77
C GLY A 340 -19.87 -4.71 -3.20
N VAL A 341 -19.07 -3.67 -3.46
CA VAL A 341 -19.30 -2.32 -2.92
C VAL A 341 -18.77 -1.23 -3.84
N SER A 342 -19.51 -0.13 -3.96
CA SER A 342 -18.98 1.14 -4.47
C SER A 342 -18.77 2.10 -3.31
N ILE A 343 -17.65 2.83 -3.33
CA ILE A 343 -17.24 3.73 -2.26
C ILE A 343 -16.79 5.05 -2.88
N ALA A 344 -17.28 6.17 -2.38
CA ALA A 344 -16.66 7.49 -2.58
C ALA A 344 -16.01 7.95 -1.26
N LEU A 345 -14.80 8.49 -1.34
CA LEU A 345 -14.05 8.99 -0.20
C LEU A 345 -13.66 10.45 -0.45
N HIS A 346 -13.97 11.33 0.50
CA HIS A 346 -13.71 12.76 0.37
C HIS A 346 -12.59 13.19 1.33
N ASN A 347 -11.92 14.29 1.00
CA ASN A 347 -10.85 14.87 1.82
C ASN A 347 -9.71 13.88 2.12
N VAL A 348 -9.45 12.95 1.20
CA VAL A 348 -8.36 11.98 1.29
C VAL A 348 -7.08 12.64 0.81
N LYS A 349 -6.04 12.67 1.64
CA LYS A 349 -4.69 13.01 1.19
C LYS A 349 -4.03 11.76 0.62
N TYR A 350 -3.66 11.81 -0.65
CA TYR A 350 -2.92 10.76 -1.35
C TYR A 350 -1.91 11.40 -2.32
N GLU A 351 -0.80 10.70 -2.55
CA GLU A 351 0.23 11.15 -3.48
C GLU A 351 -0.26 11.04 -4.92
N MET A 352 -0.36 12.19 -5.60
CA MET A 352 -0.75 12.23 -7.00
C MET A 352 0.47 11.97 -7.89
N SER A 353 0.75 10.69 -8.13
CA SER A 353 1.65 10.29 -9.22
C SER A 353 0.97 10.48 -10.58
N ILE A 354 1.78 10.76 -11.60
CA ILE A 354 1.34 10.93 -13.00
C ILE A 354 0.58 9.66 -13.48
N ASP A 355 1.08 8.46 -13.14
CA ASP A 355 0.53 7.19 -13.62
C ASP A 355 -0.51 6.52 -12.69
N ARG A 356 -0.94 7.20 -11.61
CA ARG A 356 -1.94 6.80 -10.58
C ARG A 356 -2.22 5.28 -10.51
N PRO A 357 -1.30 4.47 -9.94
CA PRO A 357 -1.46 3.02 -9.92
C PRO A 357 -2.73 2.57 -9.16
N PRO A 358 -3.29 1.39 -9.47
CA PRO A 358 -4.45 0.87 -8.76
C PRO A 358 -4.25 0.85 -7.24
N VAL A 359 -5.23 1.33 -6.50
CA VAL A 359 -5.22 1.39 -5.03
C VAL A 359 -5.16 -0.04 -4.48
N PRO A 360 -4.11 -0.42 -3.72
CA PRO A 360 -4.04 -1.73 -3.09
C PRO A 360 -4.93 -1.80 -1.84
N THR A 361 -5.17 -3.00 -1.32
CA THR A 361 -5.94 -3.24 -0.09
C THR A 361 -5.55 -2.29 1.05
N TYR A 362 -4.25 -2.19 1.34
CA TYR A 362 -3.73 -1.35 2.42
C TYR A 362 -3.94 0.16 2.17
N GLY A 363 -3.87 0.60 0.91
CA GLY A 363 -4.17 1.99 0.54
C GLY A 363 -5.64 2.32 0.81
N LEU A 364 -6.57 1.46 0.36
CA LEU A 364 -8.00 1.61 0.64
C LEU A 364 -8.29 1.58 2.15
N GLU A 365 -7.65 0.66 2.87
CA GLU A 365 -7.77 0.53 4.34
C GLU A 365 -7.40 1.84 5.07
N ASN A 366 -6.34 2.53 4.61
CA ASN A 366 -5.93 3.82 5.16
C ASN A 366 -6.84 4.98 4.71
N TYR A 367 -7.30 5.02 3.46
CA TYR A 367 -8.12 6.12 2.96
C TYR A 367 -9.54 6.16 3.57
N MET A 368 -10.05 5.01 4.02
CA MET A 368 -11.37 4.93 4.69
C MET A 368 -11.37 5.47 6.12
N ASP A 369 -10.22 5.75 6.74
CA ASP A 369 -10.13 6.09 8.17
C ASP A 369 -11.00 7.28 8.57
N ASN A 370 -11.05 8.35 7.76
CA ASN A 370 -11.87 9.54 8.05
C ASN A 370 -13.37 9.24 7.94
N LEU A 371 -13.77 8.52 6.90
CA LEU A 371 -15.15 8.05 6.71
C LEU A 371 -15.62 7.22 7.92
N ILE A 372 -14.85 6.20 8.32
CA ILE A 372 -15.22 5.32 9.43
C ILE A 372 -15.23 6.05 10.78
N LYS A 373 -14.28 6.95 11.04
CA LYS A 373 -14.24 7.78 12.27
C LYS A 373 -15.40 8.77 12.35
N SER A 374 -15.99 9.16 11.22
CA SER A 374 -17.10 10.11 11.16
C SER A 374 -18.48 9.47 11.43
N MET A 375 -18.58 8.13 11.31
CA MET A 375 -19.81 7.39 11.59
C MET A 375 -20.12 7.31 13.09
N THR A 376 -21.39 7.13 13.41
CA THR A 376 -21.90 6.66 14.71
C THR A 376 -21.85 5.14 14.83
N LYS A 377 -22.04 4.65 16.06
CA LYS A 377 -22.14 3.23 16.38
C LYS A 377 -23.31 2.58 15.62
N GLU A 378 -24.43 3.28 15.56
CA GLU A 378 -25.66 2.88 14.88
C GLU A 378 -25.48 2.81 13.37
N GLU A 379 -24.79 3.78 12.76
CA GLU A 379 -24.48 3.78 11.33
C GLU A 379 -23.53 2.64 10.96
N ILE A 380 -22.49 2.36 11.75
CA ILE A 380 -21.60 1.21 11.55
C ILE A 380 -22.36 -0.11 11.66
N LEU A 381 -23.21 -0.27 12.69
CA LEU A 381 -24.08 -1.44 12.83
C LEU A 381 -25.08 -1.56 11.69
N GLY A 382 -25.54 -0.43 11.13
CA GLY A 382 -26.32 -0.37 9.90
C GLY A 382 -25.55 -0.95 8.72
N GLN A 383 -24.33 -0.45 8.44
CA GLN A 383 -23.52 -0.94 7.32
C GLN A 383 -23.11 -2.41 7.45
N LEU A 384 -22.91 -2.92 8.67
CA LEU A 384 -22.67 -4.35 8.90
C LEU A 384 -23.91 -5.20 8.61
N ARG A 385 -25.14 -4.72 8.91
CA ARG A 385 -26.39 -5.40 8.50
C ARG A 385 -26.63 -5.31 6.99
N GLU A 386 -26.40 -4.15 6.38
CA GLU A 386 -26.53 -3.97 4.93
C GLU A 386 -25.58 -4.91 4.15
N SER A 387 -24.39 -5.21 4.69
CA SER A 387 -23.42 -6.15 4.11
C SER A 387 -23.59 -7.62 4.56
N GLU A 388 -24.59 -7.95 5.39
CA GLU A 388 -24.80 -9.29 5.97
C GLU A 388 -24.94 -10.39 4.91
N TYR A 389 -25.52 -10.05 3.74
CA TYR A 389 -25.64 -10.97 2.61
C TYR A 389 -24.29 -11.33 1.95
N ILE A 390 -23.21 -10.60 2.25
CA ILE A 390 -21.85 -10.85 1.77
C ILE A 390 -21.10 -11.73 2.78
N TRP A 391 -21.00 -11.29 4.04
CA TRP A 391 -20.18 -11.95 5.05
C TRP A 391 -20.88 -13.09 5.79
N GLY A 392 -22.22 -13.13 5.80
CA GLY A 392 -23.03 -14.16 6.46
C GLY A 392 -23.44 -15.31 5.54
N ARG A 393 -22.56 -15.73 4.61
CA ARG A 393 -22.91 -16.64 3.50
C ARG A 393 -22.47 -18.10 3.62
N GLY A 394 -21.90 -18.52 4.75
CA GLY A 394 -21.48 -19.91 5.02
C GLY A 394 -20.19 -20.33 4.30
N ASN A 395 -20.06 -19.99 3.02
CA ASN A 395 -18.91 -20.24 2.15
C ASN A 395 -17.62 -19.54 2.59
N ALA A 396 -17.09 -19.98 3.72
CA ALA A 396 -15.72 -19.78 4.15
C ALA A 396 -14.79 -20.70 3.35
N ASP A 397 -14.59 -20.36 2.07
CA ASP A 397 -13.32 -20.67 1.40
C ASP A 397 -12.23 -19.98 2.25
N THR A 398 -11.54 -20.75 3.10
CA THR A 398 -10.70 -20.26 4.22
C THR A 398 -9.44 -19.49 3.81
N GLY A 399 -9.23 -19.25 2.51
CA GLY A 399 -8.23 -18.34 1.96
C GLY A 399 -8.79 -17.16 1.16
N GLY A 400 -10.11 -16.99 1.10
CA GLY A 400 -10.78 -16.05 0.18
C GLY A 400 -11.13 -14.68 0.77
N PHE A 401 -11.41 -14.56 2.07
CA PHE A 401 -11.97 -13.33 2.65
C PHE A 401 -11.03 -12.11 2.50
N ASP A 402 -9.75 -12.26 2.81
CA ASP A 402 -8.75 -11.18 2.73
C ASP A 402 -8.46 -10.72 1.28
N THR A 403 -9.01 -11.44 0.28
CA THR A 403 -8.75 -11.19 -1.14
C THR A 403 -9.79 -10.30 -1.84
N LYS A 404 -10.98 -10.06 -1.26
CA LYS A 404 -12.01 -9.20 -1.89
C LYS A 404 -12.09 -7.80 -1.26
N GLY A 405 -12.46 -6.81 -2.06
CA GLY A 405 -12.54 -5.40 -1.67
C GLY A 405 -13.59 -5.08 -0.60
N CYS A 406 -14.78 -5.68 -0.66
CA CYS A 406 -15.82 -5.52 0.38
C CYS A 406 -15.32 -5.86 1.79
N PHE A 407 -14.51 -6.91 1.95
CA PHE A 407 -14.01 -7.34 3.27
C PHE A 407 -13.03 -6.35 3.89
N VAL A 408 -12.37 -5.49 3.11
CA VAL A 408 -11.53 -4.39 3.63
C VAL A 408 -12.38 -3.39 4.41
N LEU A 409 -13.54 -3.03 3.86
CA LEU A 409 -14.51 -2.13 4.51
C LEU A 409 -15.22 -2.82 5.69
N ILE A 410 -15.67 -4.07 5.52
CA ILE A 410 -16.35 -4.84 6.58
C ILE A 410 -15.42 -5.03 7.80
N LYS A 411 -14.14 -5.35 7.58
CA LYS A 411 -13.11 -5.44 8.63
C LYS A 411 -12.96 -4.11 9.37
N LYS A 412 -12.78 -2.99 8.66
CA LYS A 412 -12.65 -1.66 9.28
C LYS A 412 -13.88 -1.24 10.09
N LEU A 413 -15.08 -1.57 9.62
CA LEU A 413 -16.34 -1.36 10.36
C LEU A 413 -16.36 -2.16 11.67
N ALA A 414 -15.99 -3.45 11.63
CA ALA A 414 -15.91 -4.29 12.84
C ALA A 414 -14.82 -3.79 13.82
N GLU A 415 -13.63 -3.46 13.33
CA GLU A 415 -12.55 -2.90 14.16
C GLU A 415 -12.94 -1.58 14.85
N ALA A 416 -13.72 -0.72 14.17
CA ALA A 416 -14.22 0.52 14.75
C ALA A 416 -15.19 0.28 15.92
N LEU A 417 -16.04 -0.74 15.87
CA LEU A 417 -16.88 -1.13 17.00
C LEU A 417 -16.04 -1.63 18.19
N ARG A 418 -15.07 -2.52 17.94
CA ARG A 418 -14.16 -3.06 18.98
C ARG A 418 -13.38 -1.95 19.68
N TRP A 419 -12.73 -1.10 18.89
CA TRP A 419 -11.84 -0.06 19.42
C TRP A 419 -12.58 1.18 19.90
N GLY A 420 -13.87 1.30 19.61
CA GLY A 420 -14.77 2.36 20.06
C GLY A 420 -14.55 3.69 19.34
N LEU A 421 -15.64 4.36 18.99
CA LEU A 421 -15.59 5.71 18.43
C LEU A 421 -15.22 6.72 19.52
N TYR A 422 -14.22 7.56 19.26
CA TYR A 422 -13.84 8.65 20.15
C TYR A 422 -14.77 9.86 19.95
N LYS A 423 -15.93 9.85 20.63
CA LYS A 423 -16.87 10.98 20.63
C LYS A 423 -16.81 11.70 21.99
N ASN A 424 -16.54 13.01 21.98
CA ASN A 424 -16.51 13.89 23.16
C ASN A 424 -15.64 13.38 24.33
N GLY A 425 -14.51 12.72 24.03
CA GLY A 425 -13.56 12.23 25.03
C GLY A 425 -14.03 11.02 25.85
N ARG A 426 -15.20 10.44 25.57
CA ARG A 426 -15.65 9.18 26.15
C ARG A 426 -15.61 8.08 25.08
N LYS A 427 -15.31 6.87 25.53
CA LYS A 427 -15.27 5.67 24.69
C LYS A 427 -16.63 5.00 24.77
N ASP A 428 -17.49 5.25 23.79
CA ASP A 428 -18.69 4.45 23.61
C ASP A 428 -18.24 3.09 23.03
N LYS A 429 -18.15 2.11 23.92
CA LYS A 429 -17.56 0.80 23.64
C LYS A 429 -18.70 -0.18 23.40
N TYR A 430 -18.74 -0.77 22.20
CA TYR A 430 -19.58 -1.92 21.92
C TYR A 430 -19.22 -3.07 22.88
N SER A 431 -20.19 -3.57 23.66
CA SER A 431 -19.99 -4.81 24.41
C SER A 431 -20.06 -6.00 23.45
N SER A 432 -19.28 -7.05 23.72
CA SER A 432 -19.38 -8.33 23.02
C SER A 432 -20.80 -8.89 23.05
N ASP A 433 -21.51 -8.63 24.15
CA ASP A 433 -22.85 -9.16 24.41
C ASP A 433 -23.93 -8.48 23.55
N GLU A 434 -23.62 -7.31 22.96
CA GLU A 434 -24.50 -6.62 22.02
C GLU A 434 -24.53 -7.31 20.63
N PHE A 435 -23.54 -8.16 20.31
CA PHE A 435 -23.47 -8.83 19.00
C PHE A 435 -24.70 -9.70 18.73
N ALA A 436 -25.06 -10.56 19.69
CA ALA A 436 -26.21 -11.45 19.57
C ALA A 436 -27.55 -10.69 19.48
N VAL A 437 -27.62 -9.46 20.00
CA VAL A 437 -28.81 -8.59 19.91
C VAL A 437 -28.98 -8.03 18.50
N HIS A 438 -27.88 -7.67 17.84
CA HIS A 438 -27.91 -7.09 16.50
C HIS A 438 -27.87 -8.13 15.37
N PHE A 439 -27.28 -9.30 15.62
CA PHE A 439 -27.08 -10.38 14.64
C PHE A 439 -27.55 -11.73 15.23
N PRO A 440 -28.87 -11.97 15.34
CA PRO A 440 -29.44 -13.08 16.12
C PRO A 440 -29.36 -14.46 15.44
N LYS A 441 -28.73 -14.59 14.27
CA LYS A 441 -28.50 -15.89 13.63
C LYS A 441 -27.29 -16.59 14.27
N LYS A 442 -27.17 -17.90 14.03
CA LYS A 442 -26.09 -18.75 14.55
C LYS A 442 -24.75 -18.48 13.86
N TYR A 443 -24.19 -17.30 14.03
CA TYR A 443 -22.90 -16.92 13.45
C TYR A 443 -21.72 -17.46 14.27
N LEU A 444 -20.69 -17.96 13.58
CA LEU A 444 -19.41 -18.36 14.17
C LEU A 444 -18.23 -17.72 13.42
N ALA A 445 -17.35 -17.02 14.15
CA ALA A 445 -16.10 -16.51 13.62
C ALA A 445 -15.09 -17.65 13.44
N VAL A 446 -14.50 -17.80 12.26
CA VAL A 446 -13.52 -18.86 11.94
C VAL A 446 -12.15 -18.50 12.55
N ASP A 447 -11.99 -18.74 13.85
CA ASP A 447 -10.82 -18.35 14.65
C ASP A 447 -9.61 -19.29 14.53
N ALA A 448 -9.80 -20.45 13.92
CA ALA A 448 -8.77 -21.43 13.60
C ALA A 448 -8.94 -21.94 12.17
N ARG A 449 -7.91 -22.58 11.61
CA ARG A 449 -8.12 -23.42 10.42
C ARG A 449 -9.08 -24.54 10.82
N LEU A 450 -10.11 -24.75 10.02
CA LEU A 450 -11.04 -25.87 10.17
C LEU A 450 -10.80 -26.82 9.00
N SER A 451 -10.96 -28.13 9.20
CA SER A 451 -11.01 -29.07 8.09
C SER A 451 -12.35 -28.99 7.37
N ASP A 452 -12.41 -29.39 6.09
CA ASP A 452 -13.64 -29.44 5.31
C ASP A 452 -14.77 -30.17 6.06
N SER A 453 -14.43 -31.26 6.77
CA SER A 453 -15.37 -32.01 7.61
C SER A 453 -15.88 -31.26 8.86
N GLN A 454 -15.12 -30.32 9.41
CA GLN A 454 -15.54 -29.44 10.50
C GLN A 454 -16.41 -28.29 9.98
N HIS A 455 -16.11 -27.75 8.80
CA HIS A 455 -17.00 -26.83 8.09
C HIS A 455 -18.37 -27.49 7.87
N ASP A 456 -18.36 -28.66 7.23
CA ASP A 456 -19.55 -29.47 6.93
C ASP A 456 -20.42 -29.78 8.16
N ASP A 457 -19.81 -30.10 9.31
CA ASP A 457 -20.55 -30.41 10.55
C ASP A 457 -21.21 -29.16 11.14
N LEU A 458 -20.46 -28.05 11.23
CA LEU A 458 -20.98 -26.78 11.77
C LEU A 458 -22.12 -26.24 10.90
N GLU A 459 -21.99 -26.31 9.57
CA GLU A 459 -23.08 -25.94 8.65
C GLU A 459 -24.30 -26.87 8.78
N LYS A 460 -24.11 -28.19 8.92
CA LYS A 460 -25.21 -29.15 9.17
C LYS A 460 -25.93 -28.91 10.51
N ARG A 461 -25.21 -28.39 11.52
CA ARG A 461 -25.77 -27.93 12.82
C ARG A 461 -26.51 -26.57 12.71
N GLY A 462 -26.52 -25.97 11.52
CA GLY A 462 -27.18 -24.72 11.20
C GLY A 462 -26.39 -23.48 11.60
N PHE A 463 -25.08 -23.58 11.78
CA PHE A 463 -24.21 -22.43 11.97
C PHE A 463 -23.82 -21.79 10.63
N ILE A 464 -23.53 -20.49 10.65
CA ILE A 464 -23.04 -19.72 9.52
C ILE A 464 -21.62 -19.27 9.86
N LEU A 465 -20.66 -19.70 9.04
CA LEU A 465 -19.24 -19.42 9.24
C LEU A 465 -18.86 -18.06 8.65
N CYS A 466 -18.13 -17.25 9.42
CA CYS A 466 -17.83 -15.85 9.13
C CYS A 466 -16.34 -15.53 9.36
N PRO A 467 -15.83 -14.40 8.82
CA PRO A 467 -14.44 -13.99 9.01
C PRO A 467 -14.01 -13.86 10.48
N ASN A 468 -12.74 -14.18 10.77
CA ASN A 468 -12.17 -14.21 12.11
C ASN A 468 -12.29 -12.90 12.89
N PHE A 469 -12.16 -11.75 12.22
CA PHE A 469 -12.19 -10.41 12.84
C PHE A 469 -13.54 -10.07 13.49
N PHE A 470 -14.61 -10.85 13.24
CA PHE A 470 -15.87 -10.70 13.97
C PHE A 470 -15.82 -11.25 15.40
N GLU A 471 -14.86 -12.13 15.74
CA GLU A 471 -14.63 -12.54 17.13
C GLU A 471 -14.43 -11.32 18.04
N ASP A 472 -13.64 -10.36 17.56
CA ASP A 472 -13.26 -9.16 18.28
C ASP A 472 -14.44 -8.22 18.62
N VAL A 473 -15.59 -8.40 17.97
CA VAL A 473 -16.84 -7.68 18.28
C VAL A 473 -17.87 -8.55 19.00
N GLY A 474 -17.50 -9.75 19.45
CA GLY A 474 -18.37 -10.63 20.25
C GLY A 474 -19.07 -11.75 19.48
N MET A 475 -18.75 -11.98 18.20
CA MET A 475 -19.22 -13.18 17.51
C MET A 475 -18.59 -14.43 18.15
N PRO A 476 -19.38 -15.49 18.47
CA PRO A 476 -18.84 -16.72 19.03
C PRO A 476 -17.81 -17.38 18.11
N LYS A 477 -16.82 -18.07 18.69
CA LYS A 477 -15.75 -18.77 17.95
C LYS A 477 -16.24 -20.08 17.36
N ALA A 478 -15.84 -20.39 16.13
CA ALA A 478 -16.03 -21.72 15.54
C ALA A 478 -15.32 -22.82 16.36
N SER A 479 -14.14 -22.54 16.93
CA SER A 479 -13.47 -23.48 17.83
C SER A 479 -14.24 -23.75 19.13
N GLY A 480 -15.20 -22.91 19.51
CA GLY A 480 -16.03 -23.10 20.71
C GLY A 480 -17.07 -24.22 20.56
N GLU A 481 -17.43 -24.55 19.31
CA GLU A 481 -18.41 -25.57 18.95
C GLU A 481 -17.77 -26.93 18.61
N LEU A 482 -16.46 -27.06 18.81
CA LEU A 482 -15.63 -28.24 18.56
C LEU A 482 -14.98 -28.78 19.84
N SER A 483 -14.63 -30.06 19.88
CA SER A 483 -13.95 -30.63 21.06
C SER A 483 -12.51 -30.11 21.22
N SER A 484 -11.98 -30.14 22.46
CA SER A 484 -10.60 -29.71 22.75
C SER A 484 -9.55 -30.43 21.89
N VAL A 485 -9.79 -31.70 21.56
CA VAL A 485 -8.94 -32.53 20.70
C VAL A 485 -9.06 -32.11 19.23
N GLU A 486 -10.25 -31.78 18.75
CA GLU A 486 -10.47 -31.29 17.37
C GLU A 486 -9.85 -29.92 17.13
N VAL A 487 -9.93 -29.02 18.11
CA VAL A 487 -9.27 -27.71 18.06
C VAL A 487 -7.74 -27.85 18.11
N ALA A 488 -7.21 -28.75 18.94
CA ALA A 488 -5.77 -29.00 19.03
C ALA A 488 -5.17 -29.63 17.77
N LYS A 489 -5.98 -30.36 16.97
CA LYS A 489 -5.61 -30.93 15.68
C LYS A 489 -5.45 -29.89 14.56
N THR A 490 -5.97 -28.68 14.70
CA THR A 490 -5.96 -27.66 13.63
C THR A 490 -5.39 -26.29 13.99
N ARG A 491 -5.11 -26.03 15.28
CA ARG A 491 -4.48 -24.78 15.73
C ARG A 491 -3.05 -24.60 15.20
N THR A 492 -2.77 -23.42 14.66
CA THR A 492 -1.41 -22.86 14.69
C THR A 492 -1.04 -22.57 16.15
N PRO A 493 0.18 -22.88 16.62
CA PRO A 493 0.49 -22.81 18.04
C PRO A 493 0.70 -21.38 18.55
N GLN A 494 0.44 -21.20 19.85
CA GLN A 494 0.83 -19.99 20.57
C GLN A 494 2.33 -19.97 20.86
N SER A 495 2.90 -18.77 20.88
CA SER A 495 4.32 -18.52 21.17
C SER A 495 4.71 -19.09 22.54
N SER A 496 5.73 -19.95 22.55
CA SER A 496 6.29 -20.51 23.79
C SER A 496 7.59 -19.80 24.17
N ALA A 497 7.89 -19.80 25.47
CA ALA A 497 9.04 -19.09 26.04
C ALA A 497 10.41 -19.76 25.73
N ASN A 498 10.43 -20.97 25.18
CA ASN A 498 11.64 -21.71 24.83
C ASN A 498 11.69 -22.01 23.33
N ASP A 499 12.86 -21.80 22.70
CA ASP A 499 13.04 -22.01 21.26
C ASP A 499 12.76 -23.44 20.79
N PHE A 500 13.03 -24.44 21.63
CA PHE A 500 12.82 -25.84 21.27
C PHE A 500 11.34 -26.25 21.37
N GLU A 501 10.62 -25.78 22.39
CA GLU A 501 9.15 -25.91 22.46
C GLU A 501 8.51 -25.14 21.29
N ARG A 502 9.06 -23.98 20.92
CA ARG A 502 8.60 -23.16 19.79
C ARG A 502 8.79 -23.87 18.46
N LEU A 503 9.94 -24.50 18.20
CA LEU A 503 10.16 -25.30 17.00
C LEU A 503 9.27 -26.55 16.95
N SER A 504 9.10 -27.27 18.08
CA SER A 504 8.16 -28.40 18.19
C SER A 504 6.73 -28.01 17.86
N LYS A 505 6.35 -26.80 18.22
CA LYS A 505 5.05 -26.21 17.98
C LYS A 505 4.93 -25.72 16.53
N GLU A 506 5.80 -24.82 16.06
CA GLU A 506 5.63 -24.13 14.78
C GLU A 506 5.94 -24.99 13.55
N LYS A 507 6.87 -25.93 13.66
CA LYS A 507 7.42 -26.69 12.51
C LYS A 507 7.41 -28.21 12.70
N GLY A 508 7.00 -28.67 13.88
CA GLY A 508 7.22 -30.05 14.32
C GLY A 508 8.69 -30.37 14.58
N ILE A 509 8.94 -31.45 15.31
CA ILE A 509 10.31 -31.97 15.55
C ILE A 509 10.44 -33.37 14.95
N PRO A 510 11.52 -33.65 14.17
CA PRO A 510 11.84 -35.01 13.78
C PRO A 510 12.28 -35.81 15.02
N VAL A 511 11.71 -36.99 15.25
CA VAL A 511 11.99 -37.81 16.43
C VAL A 511 12.57 -39.17 16.07
N SER A 512 13.48 -39.65 16.92
CA SER A 512 13.87 -41.06 16.92
C SER A 512 12.72 -41.93 17.44
N CYS A 513 12.59 -43.11 16.85
CA CYS A 513 11.54 -44.08 17.13
C CYS A 513 12.06 -45.52 16.99
N GLU A 514 11.31 -46.49 17.50
CA GLU A 514 11.68 -47.91 17.35
C GLU A 514 11.43 -48.37 15.91
N SER A 515 12.47 -48.74 15.16
CA SER A 515 12.28 -49.35 13.83
C SER A 515 11.52 -50.67 13.96
N MET A 516 10.47 -50.82 13.13
CA MET A 516 9.67 -52.04 13.00
C MET A 516 10.04 -52.84 11.74
N GLU A 517 10.94 -52.33 10.91
CA GLU A 517 11.37 -53.00 9.69
C GLU A 517 12.04 -54.35 10.04
N GLY A 518 11.66 -55.42 9.33
CA GLY A 518 12.09 -56.79 9.63
C GLY A 518 11.42 -57.45 10.84
N LYS A 519 10.62 -56.74 11.66
CA LYS A 519 9.83 -57.33 12.76
C LYS A 519 8.40 -57.71 12.36
N VAL A 520 7.88 -57.07 11.30
CA VAL A 520 6.51 -57.26 10.81
C VAL A 520 6.53 -57.46 9.28
N ALA A 521 5.78 -58.43 8.77
CA ALA A 521 5.71 -58.75 7.33
C ALA A 521 4.34 -58.44 6.70
N GLY A 522 3.56 -57.53 7.31
CA GLY A 522 2.26 -57.08 6.79
C GLY A 522 1.26 -56.70 7.89
N VAL A 523 0.13 -56.11 7.48
CA VAL A 523 -0.88 -55.47 8.37
C VAL A 523 -1.32 -56.36 9.54
N ALA A 524 -1.62 -57.64 9.29
CA ALA A 524 -2.06 -58.56 10.35
C ALA A 524 -0.95 -58.87 11.37
N GLN A 525 0.30 -59.01 10.92
CA GLN A 525 1.44 -59.17 11.84
C GLN A 525 1.75 -57.87 12.58
N PHE A 526 1.54 -56.71 11.95
CA PHE A 526 1.70 -55.41 12.58
C PHE A 526 0.74 -55.20 13.75
N PHE A 527 -0.57 -55.44 13.57
CA PHE A 527 -1.52 -55.38 14.68
C PHE A 527 -1.23 -56.42 15.76
N LYS A 528 -0.81 -57.63 15.38
CA LYS A 528 -0.40 -58.65 16.35
C LYS A 528 0.83 -58.21 17.15
N TYR A 529 1.83 -57.63 16.51
CA TYR A 529 3.04 -57.10 17.17
C TYR A 529 2.69 -55.97 18.15
N ILE A 530 1.80 -55.05 17.76
CA ILE A 530 1.30 -53.99 18.67
C ILE A 530 0.63 -54.63 19.89
N ARG A 531 -0.29 -55.57 19.67
CA ARG A 531 -1.02 -56.26 20.74
C ARG A 531 -0.08 -57.01 21.69
N GLU A 532 0.86 -57.79 21.18
CA GLU A 532 1.83 -58.53 21.98
C GLU A 532 2.73 -57.57 22.77
N ARG A 533 3.23 -56.50 22.16
CA ARG A 533 4.09 -55.51 22.83
C ARG A 533 3.37 -54.73 23.93
N MET A 534 2.11 -54.37 23.70
CA MET A 534 1.26 -53.63 24.65
C MET A 534 0.61 -54.54 25.72
N SER A 535 0.65 -55.87 25.56
CA SER A 535 0.07 -56.81 26.55
C SER A 535 0.75 -56.80 27.92
N ALA A 536 1.92 -56.16 28.04
CA ALA A 536 2.62 -55.94 29.30
C ALA A 536 2.08 -54.74 30.12
N ASP A 537 1.23 -53.92 29.51
CA ASP A 537 0.62 -52.71 30.10
C ASP A 537 -0.92 -52.91 30.17
N ASP A 538 -1.64 -52.26 31.12
CA ASP A 538 -3.11 -52.38 31.30
C ASP A 538 -3.88 -51.61 30.20
N VAL A 539 -3.67 -51.99 28.94
CA VAL A 539 -4.13 -51.24 27.77
C VAL A 539 -5.58 -51.59 27.43
N ARG A 540 -6.42 -50.57 27.30
CA ARG A 540 -7.83 -50.70 26.87
C ARG A 540 -7.96 -50.17 25.45
N VAL A 541 -8.62 -50.93 24.58
CA VAL A 541 -8.82 -50.52 23.18
C VAL A 541 -10.30 -50.23 22.95
N ASN A 542 -10.62 -48.97 22.65
CA ASN A 542 -11.97 -48.46 22.52
C ASN A 542 -12.21 -47.94 21.09
N LYS A 543 -13.39 -48.22 20.50
CA LYS A 543 -13.82 -47.57 19.25
C LYS A 543 -14.37 -46.18 19.60
N VAL A 544 -13.75 -45.13 19.08
CA VAL A 544 -14.04 -43.72 19.42
C VAL A 544 -15.08 -43.12 18.49
N GLY A 545 -15.05 -43.48 17.20
CA GLY A 545 -15.93 -42.90 16.20
C GLY A 545 -15.80 -43.53 14.82
N GLU A 546 -16.73 -43.20 13.95
CA GLU A 546 -16.80 -43.67 12.56
C GLU A 546 -17.14 -42.48 11.66
N LYS A 547 -16.38 -42.29 10.58
CA LYS A 547 -16.55 -41.19 9.63
C LYS A 547 -16.76 -41.73 8.21
N LYS A 548 -17.45 -40.94 7.38
CA LYS A 548 -17.61 -41.19 5.95
C LYS A 548 -17.10 -39.97 5.21
N ASP A 549 -15.96 -40.14 4.56
CA ASP A 549 -15.29 -39.08 3.81
C ASP A 549 -15.38 -39.42 2.32
N GLY A 550 -15.06 -38.46 1.44
CA GLY A 550 -15.08 -38.68 -0.02
C GLY A 550 -14.16 -39.79 -0.54
N GLY A 551 -13.27 -40.33 0.30
CA GLY A 551 -12.39 -41.47 0.02
C GLY A 551 -12.82 -42.81 0.64
N GLY A 552 -13.94 -42.88 1.37
CA GLY A 552 -14.42 -44.12 2.01
C GLY A 552 -14.80 -43.95 3.48
N LYS A 553 -15.17 -45.07 4.13
CA LYS A 553 -15.42 -45.12 5.57
C LYS A 553 -14.11 -45.24 6.35
N THR A 554 -13.99 -44.52 7.45
CA THR A 554 -12.88 -44.64 8.40
C THR A 554 -13.38 -44.83 9.82
N VAL A 555 -12.58 -45.48 10.67
CA VAL A 555 -12.93 -45.77 12.06
C VAL A 555 -11.77 -45.40 12.96
N ALA A 556 -12.05 -44.63 14.01
CA ALA A 556 -11.08 -44.25 15.01
C ALA A 556 -11.10 -45.23 16.19
N TYR A 557 -9.93 -45.73 16.58
CA TYR A 557 -9.72 -46.52 17.79
C TYR A 557 -8.71 -45.82 18.70
N ARG A 558 -8.93 -45.91 20.02
CA ARG A 558 -8.06 -45.36 21.05
C ARG A 558 -7.53 -46.47 21.95
N PHE A 559 -6.23 -46.43 22.17
CA PHE A 559 -5.50 -47.22 23.15
C PHE A 559 -5.33 -46.36 24.40
N ASP A 560 -6.09 -46.66 25.44
CA ASP A 560 -6.00 -45.99 26.74
C ASP A 560 -5.04 -46.77 27.66
N LEU A 561 -4.05 -46.09 28.23
CA LEU A 561 -3.10 -46.65 29.19
C LEU A 561 -3.33 -46.03 30.57
N PRO A 562 -4.41 -46.41 31.29
CA PRO A 562 -4.75 -45.88 32.60
C PRO A 562 -3.57 -45.98 33.59
N GLY A 563 -3.30 -44.90 34.31
CA GLY A 563 -2.18 -44.81 35.25
C GLY A 563 -0.82 -44.50 34.62
N THR A 564 -0.68 -44.55 33.29
CA THR A 564 0.55 -44.12 32.60
C THR A 564 0.56 -42.60 32.47
N LYS A 565 1.65 -41.97 32.92
CA LYS A 565 1.90 -40.53 32.79
C LYS A 565 3.38 -40.30 32.44
N LEU A 566 3.65 -40.09 31.16
CA LEU A 566 4.95 -39.70 30.65
C LEU A 566 5.33 -38.30 31.18
N PRO A 567 6.58 -38.06 31.59
CA PRO A 567 7.09 -36.71 31.85
C PRO A 567 6.88 -35.80 30.64
N LYS A 568 6.49 -34.53 30.87
CA LYS A 568 6.22 -33.54 29.81
C LYS A 568 7.39 -33.47 28.83
N GLU A 569 8.60 -33.47 29.37
CA GLU A 569 9.88 -33.34 28.66
C GLU A 569 10.08 -34.45 27.61
N LEU A 570 9.50 -35.64 27.81
CA LEU A 570 9.61 -36.73 26.83
C LEU A 570 8.76 -36.47 25.57
N LEU A 571 7.59 -35.83 25.70
CA LEU A 571 6.71 -35.52 24.57
C LEU A 571 7.42 -34.60 23.55
N PHE A 572 8.21 -33.65 24.05
CA PHE A 572 9.02 -32.72 23.25
C PHE A 572 10.42 -33.26 22.90
N SER A 573 10.84 -34.42 23.45
CA SER A 573 12.18 -34.97 23.24
C SER A 573 12.33 -35.71 21.91
N GLN A 574 13.48 -35.56 21.25
CA GLN A 574 13.88 -36.34 20.08
C GLN A 574 14.20 -37.82 20.40
N LEU A 575 14.50 -38.16 21.65
CA LEU A 575 14.89 -39.52 22.09
C LEU A 575 16.08 -40.15 21.31
N LEU A 576 17.10 -39.36 20.97
CA LEU A 576 18.29 -39.80 20.21
C LEU A 576 18.98 -41.07 20.75
N LYS A 577 18.86 -41.35 22.06
CA LYS A 577 19.24 -42.62 22.70
C LYS A 577 18.24 -42.99 23.78
N ILE A 578 17.57 -44.13 23.63
CA ILE A 578 16.65 -44.68 24.63
C ILE A 578 17.48 -45.18 25.84
N LYS A 579 17.16 -44.70 27.04
CA LYS A 579 17.75 -45.23 28.28
C LYS A 579 17.14 -46.59 28.61
N LYS A 580 17.92 -47.66 28.47
CA LYS A 580 17.50 -49.04 28.82
C LYS A 580 16.98 -49.12 30.25
N GLY A 581 15.75 -49.58 30.42
CA GLY A 581 15.05 -49.65 31.72
C GLY A 581 14.17 -48.44 32.04
N ASP A 582 14.22 -47.36 31.24
CA ASP A 582 13.26 -46.26 31.32
C ASP A 582 12.00 -46.62 30.53
N LYS A 583 11.03 -47.22 31.22
CA LYS A 583 9.75 -47.66 30.63
C LYS A 583 9.02 -46.54 29.88
N ASN A 584 9.15 -45.28 30.29
CA ASN A 584 8.47 -44.16 29.64
C ASN A 584 9.11 -43.82 28.28
N GLN A 585 10.44 -43.87 28.20
CA GLN A 585 11.14 -43.72 26.92
C GLN A 585 10.92 -44.92 25.99
N GLU A 586 10.93 -46.14 26.55
CA GLU A 586 10.68 -47.37 25.79
C GLU A 586 9.26 -47.38 25.20
N LEU A 587 8.24 -47.03 25.99
CA LEU A 587 6.85 -46.91 25.54
C LEU A 587 6.69 -45.82 24.47
N LEU A 588 7.20 -44.60 24.71
CA LEU A 588 7.05 -43.50 23.76
C LEU A 588 7.80 -43.76 22.44
N SER A 589 8.97 -44.40 22.49
CA SER A 589 9.72 -44.80 21.30
C SER A 589 9.01 -45.90 20.50
N PHE A 590 8.39 -46.87 21.17
CA PHE A 590 7.56 -47.89 20.56
C PHE A 590 6.31 -47.30 19.90
N VAL A 591 5.56 -46.44 20.60
CA VAL A 591 4.36 -45.76 20.05
C VAL A 591 4.73 -44.94 18.82
N ARG A 592 5.80 -44.15 18.87
CA ARG A 592 6.30 -43.41 17.71
C ARG A 592 6.67 -44.34 16.55
N GLY A 593 7.33 -45.48 16.83
CA GLY A 593 7.68 -46.48 15.81
C GLY A 593 6.45 -47.09 15.14
N ALA A 594 5.42 -47.36 15.93
CA ALA A 594 4.16 -47.92 15.46
C ALA A 594 3.38 -46.90 14.61
N VAL A 595 3.34 -45.63 15.02
CA VAL A 595 2.79 -44.54 14.22
C VAL A 595 3.53 -44.40 12.89
N LEU A 596 4.87 -44.34 12.91
CA LEU A 596 5.68 -44.19 11.69
C LEU A 596 5.39 -45.30 10.70
N TYR A 597 5.48 -46.57 11.14
CA TYR A 597 5.19 -47.72 10.29
C TYR A 597 3.75 -47.68 9.75
N GLY A 598 2.77 -47.41 10.61
CA GLY A 598 1.37 -47.38 10.22
C GLY A 598 1.02 -46.25 9.24
N LEU A 599 1.63 -45.07 9.37
CA LEU A 599 1.47 -43.98 8.39
C LEU A 599 2.19 -44.28 7.07
N LYS A 600 3.44 -44.79 7.13
CA LYS A 600 4.27 -45.16 5.96
C LYS A 600 3.58 -46.21 5.09
N GLU A 601 3.08 -47.28 5.70
CA GLU A 601 2.35 -48.36 5.03
C GLU A 601 0.87 -48.03 4.77
N ARG A 602 0.41 -46.80 5.06
CA ARG A 602 -0.98 -46.33 4.91
C ARG A 602 -2.03 -47.18 5.64
N ILE A 603 -1.62 -47.86 6.71
CA ILE A 603 -2.51 -48.59 7.64
C ILE A 603 -3.27 -47.58 8.51
N PHE A 604 -2.60 -46.48 8.87
CA PHE A 604 -3.19 -45.34 9.56
C PHE A 604 -3.39 -44.20 8.57
N LYS A 605 -4.59 -43.62 8.55
CA LYS A 605 -4.86 -42.35 7.87
C LYS A 605 -4.44 -41.16 8.73
N ASN A 606 -4.59 -41.30 10.05
CA ASN A 606 -4.15 -40.34 11.06
C ASN A 606 -3.75 -41.06 12.35
N ALA A 607 -2.90 -40.41 13.14
CA ALA A 607 -2.55 -40.82 14.50
C ALA A 607 -2.37 -39.59 15.39
N ASN A 608 -2.73 -39.70 16.67
CA ASN A 608 -2.45 -38.68 17.69
C ASN A 608 -2.40 -39.27 19.11
N THR A 609 -1.47 -38.82 19.96
CA THR A 609 -1.46 -39.16 21.39
C THR A 609 -2.05 -38.03 22.22
N ALA A 610 -2.69 -38.36 23.34
CA ALA A 610 -3.29 -37.43 24.29
C ALA A 610 -2.78 -37.74 25.71
N GLN A 611 -2.37 -36.71 26.46
CA GLN A 611 -1.97 -36.87 27.86
C GLN A 611 -2.03 -35.57 28.66
N GLY A 612 -2.97 -35.50 29.62
CA GLY A 612 -3.12 -34.39 30.56
C GLY A 612 -3.48 -33.06 29.91
N GLU A 613 -2.47 -32.26 29.59
CA GLU A 613 -2.62 -30.93 28.97
C GLU A 613 -2.07 -30.88 27.53
N TYR A 614 -1.70 -32.02 26.95
CA TYR A 614 -1.06 -32.09 25.63
C TYR A 614 -1.71 -33.12 24.70
N VAL A 615 -1.80 -32.76 23.42
CA VAL A 615 -2.05 -33.67 22.29
C VAL A 615 -0.87 -33.60 21.33
N THR A 616 -0.31 -34.75 20.97
CA THR A 616 0.74 -34.86 19.94
C THR A 616 0.13 -35.39 18.65
N THR A 617 0.18 -34.62 17.57
CA THR A 617 -0.12 -35.11 16.22
C THR A 617 1.16 -35.51 15.49
N PHE A 618 1.01 -36.35 14.48
CA PHE A 618 2.13 -36.98 13.77
C PHE A 618 1.99 -36.80 12.26
N SER A 619 3.13 -36.59 11.59
CA SER A 619 3.22 -36.63 10.12
C SER A 619 4.51 -37.30 9.66
N LEU A 620 4.52 -37.78 8.43
CA LEU A 620 5.72 -38.27 7.77
C LEU A 620 6.57 -37.08 7.32
N THR A 621 7.89 -37.21 7.43
CA THR A 621 8.87 -36.31 6.82
C THR A 621 9.89 -37.16 6.08
N SER A 622 10.24 -36.81 4.85
CA SER A 622 11.33 -37.46 4.13
C SER A 622 12.61 -36.68 4.33
N ASP A 623 13.68 -37.35 4.77
CA ASP A 623 15.01 -36.74 4.74
C ASP A 623 15.51 -36.70 3.30
N ALA A 624 15.70 -35.50 2.76
CA ALA A 624 16.17 -35.28 1.39
C ALA A 624 17.59 -35.82 1.13
N ALA A 625 18.38 -36.09 2.17
CA ALA A 625 19.74 -36.62 2.04
C ALA A 625 19.81 -38.16 2.04
N SER A 626 19.02 -38.84 2.89
CA SER A 626 18.99 -40.31 2.99
C SER A 626 17.85 -40.97 2.20
N GLY A 627 16.77 -40.25 1.92
CA GLY A 627 15.54 -40.81 1.36
C GLY A 627 14.71 -41.62 2.37
N GLU A 628 15.09 -41.64 3.65
CA GLU A 628 14.36 -42.36 4.69
C GLU A 628 13.16 -41.55 5.20
N ASP A 629 12.03 -42.24 5.42
CA ASP A 629 10.84 -41.68 6.07
C ASP A 629 11.06 -41.58 7.59
N GLY A 630 11.17 -40.35 8.09
CA GLY A 630 11.16 -40.02 9.50
C GLY A 630 9.77 -39.64 10.03
N LEU A 631 9.65 -39.61 11.35
CA LEU A 631 8.44 -39.16 12.03
C LEU A 631 8.61 -37.73 12.55
N LEU A 632 7.69 -36.84 12.17
CA LEU A 632 7.56 -35.50 12.70
C LEU A 632 6.49 -35.49 13.81
N VAL A 633 6.80 -34.90 14.97
CA VAL A 633 5.83 -34.71 16.07
C VAL A 633 5.49 -33.24 16.28
N LEU A 634 4.20 -32.97 16.45
CA LEU A 634 3.65 -31.64 16.71
C LEU A 634 2.88 -31.68 18.04
N ASN A 635 3.35 -30.95 19.05
CA ASN A 635 2.77 -30.95 20.40
C ASN A 635 1.90 -29.71 20.64
N SER A 636 0.59 -29.90 20.70
CA SER A 636 -0.43 -28.87 20.98
C SER A 636 -0.95 -28.96 22.42
N GLU A 637 -1.32 -27.83 23.02
CA GLU A 637 -1.97 -27.81 24.33
C GLU A 637 -3.48 -28.12 24.21
N ALA A 638 -3.95 -29.10 24.97
CA ALA A 638 -5.34 -29.58 24.97
C ALA A 638 -5.68 -30.19 26.33
N LYS A 639 -6.85 -29.86 26.89
CA LYS A 639 -7.34 -30.57 28.09
C LYS A 639 -7.83 -31.95 27.67
N THR A 640 -7.17 -32.99 28.20
CA THR A 640 -7.54 -34.40 28.01
C THR A 640 -7.83 -35.06 29.35
N ASP A 641 -8.32 -36.29 29.32
CA ASP A 641 -8.25 -37.19 30.46
C ASP A 641 -6.79 -37.42 30.89
N GLY A 642 -6.56 -37.60 32.19
CA GLY A 642 -5.23 -37.48 32.80
C GLY A 642 -4.24 -38.62 32.55
N GLY A 643 -4.63 -39.64 31.78
CA GLY A 643 -3.77 -40.76 31.39
C GLY A 643 -3.16 -40.58 30.00
N PHE A 644 -2.15 -41.37 29.67
CA PHE A 644 -1.65 -41.47 28.30
C PHE A 644 -2.62 -42.29 27.44
N SER A 645 -3.04 -41.74 26.31
CA SER A 645 -3.77 -42.49 25.28
C SER A 645 -3.22 -42.21 23.89
N TRP A 646 -3.44 -43.16 22.97
CA TRP A 646 -3.07 -43.05 21.56
C TRP A 646 -4.27 -43.40 20.69
N GLU A 647 -4.70 -42.47 19.84
CA GLU A 647 -5.79 -42.62 18.88
C GLU A 647 -5.25 -42.80 17.46
N VAL A 648 -5.77 -43.79 16.73
CA VAL A 648 -5.48 -44.08 15.32
C VAL A 648 -6.76 -44.09 14.50
N GLU A 649 -6.69 -43.58 13.27
CA GLU A 649 -7.78 -43.62 12.29
C GLU A 649 -7.45 -44.67 11.21
N LEU A 650 -8.27 -45.71 11.12
CA LEU A 650 -8.14 -46.82 10.18
C LEU A 650 -9.06 -46.67 8.97
N ASP A 651 -8.65 -47.20 7.82
CA ASP A 651 -9.52 -47.33 6.64
C ASP A 651 -10.45 -48.55 6.74
N GLU A 652 -11.49 -48.60 5.91
CA GLU A 652 -12.48 -49.69 5.90
C GLU A 652 -11.85 -51.09 5.68
N ASN A 653 -10.73 -51.18 4.97
CA ASN A 653 -10.04 -52.44 4.67
C ASN A 653 -9.22 -52.98 5.87
N THR A 654 -8.63 -52.08 6.66
CA THR A 654 -7.79 -52.42 7.81
C THR A 654 -8.59 -52.64 9.08
N VAL A 655 -9.77 -52.02 9.22
CA VAL A 655 -10.71 -52.21 10.35
C VAL A 655 -10.98 -53.69 10.65
N ALA A 656 -11.32 -54.49 9.64
CA ALA A 656 -11.65 -55.90 9.86
C ALA A 656 -10.45 -56.74 10.35
N LEU A 657 -9.22 -56.36 9.97
CA LEU A 657 -7.99 -57.00 10.46
C LEU A 657 -7.66 -56.55 11.90
N PHE A 658 -7.88 -55.26 12.20
CA PHE A 658 -7.70 -54.71 13.54
C PHE A 658 -8.66 -55.34 14.54
N GLU A 659 -9.96 -55.36 14.23
CA GLU A 659 -10.98 -55.91 15.14
C GLU A 659 -10.78 -57.41 15.37
N LYS A 660 -10.36 -58.14 14.33
CA LYS A 660 -9.98 -59.55 14.45
C LYS A 660 -8.79 -59.76 15.39
N GLU A 661 -7.82 -58.86 15.45
CA GLU A 661 -6.68 -59.03 16.34
C GLU A 661 -6.99 -58.58 17.78
N PHE A 662 -7.63 -57.42 17.96
CA PHE A 662 -7.84 -56.83 19.29
C PHE A 662 -9.10 -57.33 20.02
N PHE A 663 -10.15 -57.77 19.31
CA PHE A 663 -11.44 -58.15 19.94
C PHE A 663 -11.82 -59.64 19.81
N SER A 664 -11.05 -60.47 19.09
CA SER A 664 -11.38 -61.89 18.85
C SER A 664 -11.36 -62.81 20.08
N THR A 665 -10.95 -62.31 21.25
CA THR A 665 -10.73 -63.14 22.45
C THR A 665 -11.52 -62.71 23.69
N ASN A 666 -12.41 -61.72 23.60
CA ASN A 666 -13.31 -61.39 24.71
C ASN A 666 -14.72 -61.00 24.28
N LYS A 667 -15.69 -61.38 25.12
CA LYS A 667 -17.12 -61.21 24.91
C LYS A 667 -17.48 -59.73 25.14
N VAL A 668 -17.83 -59.01 24.06
CA VAL A 668 -18.17 -57.58 24.14
C VAL A 668 -19.35 -57.35 25.07
N VAL A 669 -19.15 -56.54 26.11
CA VAL A 669 -20.22 -55.93 26.91
C VAL A 669 -20.39 -54.51 26.43
N SER A 670 -21.53 -54.22 25.81
CA SER A 670 -21.92 -52.87 25.40
C SER A 670 -22.60 -52.15 26.57
N THR A 671 -22.04 -51.01 26.99
CA THR A 671 -22.69 -50.08 27.91
C THR A 671 -22.94 -48.75 27.22
N ASN A 672 -24.15 -48.57 26.70
CA ASN A 672 -24.67 -47.24 26.35
C ASN A 672 -25.13 -46.54 27.65
N GLY A 673 -24.69 -45.30 27.86
CA GLY A 673 -25.14 -44.45 28.96
C GLY A 673 -25.53 -43.07 28.43
N GLU A 674 -26.79 -42.70 28.61
CA GLU A 674 -27.36 -41.44 28.11
C GLU A 674 -26.98 -40.24 28.99
N ALA A 675 -26.96 -39.06 28.37
CA ALA A 675 -26.70 -37.79 29.06
C ALA A 675 -27.93 -37.31 29.86
N ASN A 676 -27.69 -36.55 30.94
CA ASN A 676 -28.75 -35.80 31.63
C ASN A 676 -28.35 -34.32 31.76
N ALA A 677 -29.33 -33.45 31.52
CA ALA A 677 -29.20 -32.00 31.57
C ALA A 677 -29.32 -31.44 32.99
N VAL A 678 -28.81 -30.23 33.22
CA VAL A 678 -28.97 -29.47 34.47
C VAL A 678 -29.66 -28.14 34.19
N GLN A 679 -30.62 -27.78 35.04
CA GLN A 679 -31.42 -26.56 34.95
C GLN A 679 -30.63 -25.30 35.31
N THR A 680 -31.05 -24.17 34.73
CA THR A 680 -30.68 -22.80 35.14
C THR A 680 -31.85 -22.14 35.85
N ASP A 681 -31.62 -21.55 37.03
CA ASP A 681 -32.61 -20.72 37.73
C ASP A 681 -32.37 -19.21 37.52
N THR A 682 -33.48 -18.48 37.51
CA THR A 682 -33.65 -17.05 37.18
C THR A 682 -33.44 -16.12 38.38
N ILE A 683 -33.02 -14.87 38.15
CA ILE A 683 -33.25 -13.73 39.07
C ILE A 683 -33.75 -12.49 38.28
N GLU A 684 -34.49 -11.62 38.97
CA GLU A 684 -35.59 -10.75 38.50
C GLU A 684 -35.22 -9.38 37.87
N GLU A 685 -36.20 -8.80 37.18
CA GLU A 685 -36.26 -7.41 36.69
C GLU A 685 -36.35 -6.36 37.81
N ARG A 686 -35.98 -5.10 37.50
CA ARG A 686 -36.79 -3.91 37.84
C ARG A 686 -36.45 -2.66 37.00
N GLN A 687 -37.50 -2.03 36.48
CA GLN A 687 -37.58 -0.72 35.80
C GLN A 687 -38.63 0.17 36.55
N PRO A 688 -39.02 1.39 36.10
CA PRO A 688 -38.27 2.58 35.61
C PRO A 688 -38.78 3.92 36.21
N LYS A 689 -38.22 5.09 35.80
CA LYS A 689 -38.88 6.42 35.50
C LYS A 689 -37.83 7.56 35.39
N GLN A 690 -37.71 8.28 34.27
CA GLN A 690 -38.44 9.50 33.82
C GLN A 690 -38.24 10.75 34.71
N VAL A 691 -38.02 12.00 34.28
CA VAL A 691 -37.65 12.76 33.04
C VAL A 691 -37.95 14.24 33.39
N THR A 692 -37.10 15.23 33.03
CA THR A 692 -37.43 16.61 32.54
C THR A 692 -36.17 17.49 32.37
N GLU A 693 -36.29 18.66 31.72
CA GLU A 693 -35.25 19.28 30.87
C GLU A 693 -34.83 20.73 31.22
N SER A 694 -33.57 21.06 30.90
CA SER A 694 -33.12 22.36 30.30
C SER A 694 -33.15 23.66 31.12
N PRO A 695 -32.63 24.80 30.59
CA PRO A 695 -31.35 25.00 29.88
C PRO A 695 -30.55 26.19 30.46
N GLU A 696 -29.29 26.41 30.03
CA GLU A 696 -28.77 27.78 29.84
C GLU A 696 -27.53 27.84 28.94
N GLN A 697 -27.37 28.96 28.22
CA GLN A 697 -26.32 29.23 27.22
C GLN A 697 -25.34 30.29 27.71
N VAL A 698 -24.05 30.16 27.40
CA VAL A 698 -23.11 31.30 27.30
C VAL A 698 -22.17 31.06 26.11
N ALA A 699 -21.83 32.12 25.38
CA ALA A 699 -21.05 32.09 24.14
C ALA A 699 -19.78 32.97 24.22
N TRP A 700 -19.08 33.14 23.08
CA TRP A 700 -17.94 34.05 22.84
C TRP A 700 -16.59 33.68 23.49
N HIS A 701 -15.43 34.04 22.93
CA HIS A 701 -14.99 34.27 21.54
C HIS A 701 -13.44 34.18 21.54
N GLY A 702 -12.79 34.12 20.37
CA GLY A 702 -11.32 34.02 20.28
C GLY A 702 -10.64 35.34 19.96
N GLU A 703 -9.40 35.52 20.42
CA GLU A 703 -8.43 36.52 19.95
C GLU A 703 -7.00 36.05 20.28
N SER A 704 -5.99 36.55 19.55
CA SER A 704 -4.60 36.07 19.63
C SER A 704 -3.76 36.85 20.65
N SER A 705 -3.13 36.14 21.58
CA SER A 705 -2.32 36.70 22.67
C SER A 705 -0.82 36.82 22.35
N GLN A 706 -0.16 37.80 22.97
CA GLN A 706 1.26 38.15 22.74
C GLN A 706 2.24 37.32 23.61
N PRO A 707 3.55 37.26 23.29
CA PRO A 707 4.51 36.41 23.99
C PRO A 707 4.59 36.61 25.53
N ALA A 708 4.34 37.84 26.01
CA ALA A 708 4.31 38.14 27.45
C ALA A 708 3.14 37.46 28.19
N GLU A 709 2.01 37.21 27.51
CA GLU A 709 0.87 36.49 28.07
C GLU A 709 1.16 34.98 28.14
N VAL A 710 1.85 34.43 27.13
CA VAL A 710 2.24 33.00 27.09
C VAL A 710 3.15 32.64 28.27
N ALA A 711 4.10 33.51 28.64
CA ALA A 711 4.95 33.30 29.82
C ALA A 711 4.14 33.32 31.13
N ARG A 712 3.11 34.16 31.20
CA ARG A 712 2.23 34.32 32.38
C ARG A 712 1.27 33.13 32.54
N ASP A 713 0.75 32.60 31.44
CA ASP A 713 -0.09 31.40 31.43
C ASP A 713 0.67 30.15 31.91
N ILE A 714 1.95 30.04 31.55
CA ILE A 714 2.84 28.95 32.00
C ILE A 714 3.08 29.04 33.52
N GLU A 715 3.39 30.23 34.07
CA GLU A 715 3.48 30.45 35.52
C GLU A 715 2.18 30.08 36.25
N VAL A 716 1.02 30.44 35.68
CA VAL A 716 -0.30 30.17 36.25
C VAL A 716 -0.63 28.67 36.29
N ASP A 717 -0.37 27.92 35.22
CA ASP A 717 -0.66 26.48 35.17
C ASP A 717 0.33 25.64 36.00
N LEU A 718 1.58 26.07 36.12
CA LEU A 718 2.53 25.53 37.09
C LEU A 718 2.06 25.78 38.54
N GLY A 719 1.64 27.01 38.86
CA GLY A 719 1.09 27.36 40.16
C GLY A 719 -0.13 26.51 40.57
N LYS A 720 -1.09 26.32 39.65
CA LYS A 720 -2.27 25.44 39.87
C LYS A 720 -1.87 23.98 40.14
N THR A 721 -0.81 23.50 39.49
CA THR A 721 -0.33 22.11 39.64
C THR A 721 0.37 21.90 40.99
N ILE A 722 1.12 22.91 41.46
CA ILE A 722 1.76 22.92 42.77
C ILE A 722 0.71 23.02 43.89
N GLY A 723 -0.27 23.93 43.76
CA GLY A 723 -1.36 24.09 44.74
C GLY A 723 -2.12 22.79 45.03
N LYS A 724 -2.49 22.03 43.98
CA LYS A 724 -3.16 20.73 44.12
C LYS A 724 -2.30 19.62 44.74
N LYS A 725 -0.96 19.72 44.68
CA LYS A 725 -0.05 18.81 45.40
C LYS A 725 0.17 19.29 46.86
N ALA A 726 0.15 20.60 47.13
CA ALA A 726 0.20 21.15 48.48
C ALA A 726 -1.06 20.79 49.29
N GLU A 727 -2.27 20.96 48.75
CA GLU A 727 -3.53 20.51 49.38
C GLU A 727 -3.50 19.01 49.70
N ARG A 728 -2.99 18.17 48.79
CA ARG A 728 -2.84 16.72 49.02
C ARG A 728 -1.81 16.38 50.09
N LYS A 729 -0.80 17.21 50.32
CA LYS A 729 0.18 17.04 51.39
C LYS A 729 -0.40 17.48 52.74
N ASP A 730 -1.07 18.64 52.79
CA ASP A 730 -1.75 19.13 53.99
C ASP A 730 -2.84 18.17 54.46
N LEU A 731 -3.70 17.69 53.56
CA LEU A 731 -4.72 16.68 53.85
C LEU A 731 -4.12 15.38 54.43
N ARG A 732 -2.93 15.00 53.95
CA ARG A 732 -2.20 13.80 54.41
C ARG A 732 -1.53 14.01 55.77
N GLU A 733 -0.99 15.19 56.04
CA GLU A 733 -0.42 15.52 57.36
C GLU A 733 -1.50 15.68 58.42
N ARG A 734 -2.66 16.25 58.08
CA ARG A 734 -3.83 16.35 58.97
C ARG A 734 -4.41 14.97 59.31
N MET A 735 -4.57 14.08 58.32
CA MET A 735 -4.95 12.68 58.58
C MET A 735 -3.87 11.88 59.33
N GLY A 736 -2.60 12.30 59.28
CA GLY A 736 -1.49 11.65 60.00
C GLY A 736 -1.32 12.06 61.46
N LYS A 737 -1.83 13.24 61.86
CA LYS A 737 -1.67 13.80 63.22
C LYS A 737 -2.87 13.58 64.15
N GLY A 738 -4.01 13.11 63.62
CA GLY A 738 -5.18 12.76 64.44
C GLY A 738 -5.94 13.97 65.02
N GLU A 739 -5.88 15.13 64.36
CA GLU A 739 -6.74 16.27 64.70
C GLU A 739 -8.14 16.08 64.10
N GLU A 740 -9.19 16.18 64.93
CA GLU A 740 -10.57 16.12 64.46
C GLU A 740 -10.93 17.36 63.64
N VAL A 741 -11.31 17.15 62.37
CA VAL A 741 -11.83 18.21 61.50
C VAL A 741 -13.36 18.24 61.59
N GLY A 742 -13.89 19.11 62.44
CA GLY A 742 -15.33 19.38 62.51
C GLY A 742 -15.80 20.39 61.44
N GLY A 743 -16.91 20.11 60.76
CA GLY A 743 -17.52 21.06 59.81
C GLY A 743 -18.42 20.39 58.75
N GLU A 744 -19.73 20.49 58.94
CA GLU A 744 -20.83 19.85 58.21
C GLU A 744 -20.84 20.03 56.66
N GLN A 745 -21.07 18.94 55.91
CA GLN A 745 -22.35 18.63 55.24
C GLN A 745 -22.25 17.28 54.47
N GLY A 746 -23.24 16.39 54.66
CA GLY A 746 -23.26 15.06 54.01
C GLY A 746 -23.81 15.08 52.57
N GLY A 747 -23.66 14.06 51.73
CA GLY A 747 -23.14 12.68 51.86
C GLY A 747 -23.93 11.77 50.89
N GLY A 748 -23.54 10.57 50.46
CA GLY A 748 -22.25 9.89 50.29
C GLY A 748 -22.38 9.03 49.00
N ASN A 749 -21.37 8.76 48.18
CA ASN A 749 -20.15 7.96 48.38
C ASN A 749 -20.37 6.45 48.63
N ARG A 750 -20.32 5.65 47.55
CA ARG A 750 -19.80 4.27 47.38
C ARG A 750 -19.56 4.09 45.86
N ASP A 751 -18.49 3.48 45.35
CA ASP A 751 -17.34 2.82 45.95
C ASP A 751 -16.03 3.25 45.26
N ILE A 752 -14.97 3.53 46.04
CA ILE A 752 -13.59 3.56 45.54
C ILE A 752 -12.71 2.78 46.52
N LYS A 753 -12.36 1.55 46.15
CA LYS A 753 -11.20 0.81 46.69
C LYS A 753 -10.25 0.48 45.54
N GLU A 754 -9.58 1.50 45.02
CA GLU A 754 -8.38 1.30 44.20
C GLU A 754 -7.13 1.44 45.07
N ILE A 755 -6.24 0.46 44.93
CA ILE A 755 -5.02 0.34 45.75
C ILE A 755 -3.97 1.30 45.21
N ILE A 756 -3.90 2.51 45.79
CA ILE A 756 -2.79 3.45 45.53
C ILE A 756 -1.52 2.88 46.17
N LYS A 757 -0.63 2.27 45.38
CA LYS A 757 0.74 2.02 45.80
C LYS A 757 1.46 3.38 45.97
N PRO A 758 2.21 3.59 47.07
CA PRO A 758 3.01 4.81 47.21
C PRO A 758 4.12 4.82 46.14
N ALA A 759 4.37 5.99 45.56
CA ALA A 759 5.59 6.23 44.80
C ALA A 759 6.80 5.97 45.70
N SER A 760 7.87 5.42 45.12
CA SER A 760 9.10 5.13 45.84
C SER A 760 9.76 6.41 46.37
N ALA A 761 10.56 6.31 47.43
CA ALA A 761 11.28 7.47 47.97
C ALA A 761 12.15 8.16 46.90
N ALA A 762 12.73 7.39 45.98
CA ALA A 762 13.51 7.88 44.85
C ALA A 762 12.68 8.64 43.79
N GLU A 763 11.37 8.37 43.67
CA GLU A 763 10.47 9.15 42.81
C GLU A 763 10.05 10.46 43.48
N ALA A 764 9.82 10.45 44.80
CA ALA A 764 9.56 11.68 45.56
C ALA A 764 10.76 12.63 45.50
N GLU A 765 11.97 12.12 45.74
CA GLU A 765 13.22 12.89 45.66
C GLU A 765 13.46 13.47 44.24
N LYS A 766 13.21 12.69 43.19
CA LYS A 766 13.27 13.20 41.80
C LYS A 766 12.25 14.30 41.51
N ILE A 767 11.04 14.20 42.08
CA ILE A 767 9.99 15.22 41.92
C ILE A 767 10.37 16.51 42.65
N ASP A 768 10.94 16.42 43.86
CA ASP A 768 11.39 17.60 44.61
C ASP A 768 12.60 18.29 43.94
N VAL A 769 13.55 17.51 43.40
CA VAL A 769 14.66 18.04 42.58
C VAL A 769 14.17 18.71 41.30
N LEU A 770 13.17 18.14 40.62
CA LEU A 770 12.53 18.78 39.47
C LEU A 770 11.81 20.07 39.86
N ALA A 771 11.06 20.07 40.96
CA ALA A 771 10.34 21.25 41.44
C ALA A 771 11.29 22.40 41.78
N ALA A 772 12.44 22.11 42.37
CA ALA A 772 13.46 23.11 42.70
C ALA A 772 14.09 23.78 41.46
N LYS A 773 14.12 23.10 40.30
CA LYS A 773 14.71 23.62 39.04
C LYS A 773 13.74 24.39 38.15
N ILE A 774 12.44 24.40 38.45
CA ILE A 774 11.43 25.10 37.65
C ILE A 774 11.70 26.61 37.51
N PRO A 775 12.10 27.37 38.57
CA PRO A 775 12.42 28.79 38.43
C PRO A 775 13.61 29.06 37.50
N GLU A 776 14.60 28.17 37.52
CA GLU A 776 15.81 28.23 36.70
C GLU A 776 15.49 27.97 35.22
N LEU A 777 14.63 26.98 34.95
CA LEU A 777 14.08 26.71 33.61
C LEU A 777 13.21 27.86 33.08
N ALA A 778 12.37 28.47 33.93
CA ALA A 778 11.54 29.62 33.54
C ALA A 778 12.40 30.86 33.18
N ALA A 779 13.49 31.09 33.92
CA ALA A 779 14.46 32.13 33.60
C ALA A 779 15.18 31.85 32.26
N ALA A 780 15.63 30.61 32.03
CA ALA A 780 16.27 30.21 30.78
C ALA A 780 15.34 30.39 29.55
N VAL A 781 14.05 30.08 29.69
CA VAL A 781 13.05 30.29 28.61
C VAL A 781 12.85 31.78 28.30
N ARG A 782 12.89 32.68 29.29
CA ARG A 782 12.86 34.14 29.02
C ARG A 782 14.08 34.59 28.22
N VAL A 783 15.29 34.17 28.62
CA VAL A 783 16.53 34.52 27.91
C VAL A 783 16.51 33.99 26.47
N LEU A 784 16.06 32.75 26.25
CA LEU A 784 15.93 32.19 24.90
C LEU A 784 14.93 32.95 24.03
N ALA A 785 13.80 33.41 24.59
CA ALA A 785 12.82 34.22 23.86
C ALA A 785 13.36 35.62 23.49
N GLU A 786 14.20 36.23 24.34
CA GLU A 786 14.89 37.49 24.02
C GLU A 786 15.92 37.30 22.90
N VAL A 787 16.75 36.24 22.97
CA VAL A 787 17.72 35.90 21.91
C VAL A 787 17.04 35.55 20.58
N ALA A 788 15.86 34.91 20.61
CA ALA A 788 15.06 34.65 19.40
C ALA A 788 14.68 35.94 18.66
N HIS A 789 14.26 36.96 19.42
CA HIS A 789 13.85 38.24 18.86
C HIS A 789 15.03 39.05 18.30
N GLU A 790 16.22 38.94 18.91
CA GLU A 790 17.45 39.48 18.33
C GLU A 790 17.88 38.73 17.07
N GLY A 791 17.70 37.41 17.02
CA GLY A 791 17.93 36.57 15.84
C GLY A 791 17.07 36.95 14.63
N GLU A 792 15.76 37.16 14.82
CA GLU A 792 14.86 37.65 13.76
C GLU A 792 15.28 39.02 13.19
N LYS A 793 15.92 39.85 14.03
CA LYS A 793 16.41 41.17 13.63
C LYS A 793 17.68 41.04 12.78
N ALA A 794 18.63 40.21 13.20
CA ALA A 794 19.85 39.90 12.43
C ALA A 794 19.54 39.19 11.10
N ALA A 795 18.54 38.31 11.05
CA ALA A 795 18.10 37.61 9.84
C ALA A 795 17.49 38.54 8.77
N LYS A 796 17.08 39.76 9.13
CA LYS A 796 16.66 40.80 8.17
C LYS A 796 17.84 41.59 7.59
N GLU A 797 18.98 41.61 8.27
CA GLU A 797 20.19 42.34 7.84
C GLU A 797 21.08 41.48 6.93
N THR A 798 21.15 40.15 7.13
CA THR A 798 21.93 39.22 6.28
C THR A 798 21.34 38.94 4.89
N LYS A 799 20.17 39.51 4.55
CA LYS A 799 19.49 39.26 3.27
C LYS A 799 20.19 39.92 2.06
N GLU A 800 21.14 40.83 2.29
CA GLU A 800 21.94 41.45 1.22
C GLU A 800 23.16 40.60 0.78
N GLU A 801 23.68 39.71 1.63
CA GLU A 801 24.89 38.92 1.33
C GLU A 801 24.63 37.71 0.42
N ARG A 802 23.42 37.11 0.48
CA ARG A 802 23.05 35.91 -0.31
C ARG A 802 23.08 36.07 -1.84
N LYS A 803 23.24 37.29 -2.38
CA LYS A 803 23.44 37.50 -3.83
C LYS A 803 24.77 36.92 -4.34
N ASN A 804 25.80 36.89 -3.49
CA ASN A 804 27.17 36.56 -3.88
C ASN A 804 27.37 35.05 -4.20
N GLU A 805 26.57 34.16 -3.60
CA GLU A 805 26.68 32.71 -3.84
C GLU A 805 26.00 32.27 -5.14
N VAL A 806 24.92 32.94 -5.53
CA VAL A 806 24.27 32.72 -6.83
C VAL A 806 25.20 33.14 -7.97
N GLU A 807 25.94 34.25 -7.81
CA GLU A 807 26.95 34.69 -8.78
C GLU A 807 28.12 33.67 -8.87
N LYS A 808 28.66 33.19 -7.75
CA LYS A 808 29.69 32.11 -7.75
C LYS A 808 29.24 30.84 -8.46
N TYR A 809 27.99 30.42 -8.29
CA TYR A 809 27.43 29.26 -8.98
C TYR A 809 27.31 29.47 -10.50
N LEU A 810 26.92 30.68 -10.93
CA LEU A 810 26.86 31.04 -12.34
C LEU A 810 28.25 31.13 -12.97
N ASP A 811 29.23 31.74 -12.29
CA ASP A 811 30.63 31.79 -12.73
C ASP A 811 31.25 30.39 -12.88
N TRP A 812 30.97 29.47 -11.95
CA TRP A 812 31.43 28.08 -12.05
C TRP A 812 30.79 27.32 -13.22
N LYS A 813 29.49 27.51 -13.46
CA LYS A 813 28.75 26.92 -14.59
C LYS A 813 29.28 27.37 -15.95
N GLU A 814 29.84 28.58 -16.04
CA GLU A 814 30.48 29.11 -17.26
C GLU A 814 31.98 28.79 -17.36
N SER A 815 32.57 28.10 -16.37
CA SER A 815 33.99 27.75 -16.37
C SER A 815 34.34 26.52 -17.22
N ASP A 816 35.57 26.49 -17.77
CA ASP A 816 36.10 25.35 -18.54
C ASP A 816 36.16 24.04 -17.74
N ASN A 817 36.20 24.12 -16.39
CA ASN A 817 36.19 22.96 -15.50
C ASN A 817 34.84 22.22 -15.49
N PHE A 818 33.73 22.89 -15.82
CA PHE A 818 32.39 22.27 -15.87
C PHE A 818 32.30 21.10 -16.88
N TYR A 819 33.18 21.09 -17.89
CA TYR A 819 33.30 20.01 -18.89
C TYR A 819 34.60 19.18 -18.75
N GLY A 820 35.31 19.31 -17.61
CA GLY A 820 36.70 18.89 -17.42
C GLY A 820 36.95 17.42 -17.04
N LYS A 821 36.92 16.50 -18.02
CA LYS A 821 37.83 15.35 -18.25
C LYS A 821 38.40 14.41 -17.14
N LEU A 822 38.11 14.56 -15.83
CA LEU A 822 38.79 13.79 -14.76
C LEU A 822 38.14 12.44 -14.36
N ALA A 823 36.93 12.13 -14.83
CA ALA A 823 36.18 10.93 -14.40
C ALA A 823 36.55 9.59 -15.08
N GLY A 824 37.65 9.54 -15.84
CA GLY A 824 37.98 8.40 -16.72
C GLY A 824 38.27 7.04 -16.05
N ASN A 825 38.52 7.02 -14.75
CA ASN A 825 38.96 5.82 -14.01
C ASN A 825 37.95 5.28 -12.98
N ALA A 826 36.80 5.95 -12.77
CA ALA A 826 35.87 5.61 -11.68
C ALA A 826 34.37 5.63 -12.05
N ASP A 827 34.00 6.04 -13.28
CA ASP A 827 32.64 6.42 -13.67
C ASP A 827 32.01 7.41 -12.66
N TYR A 828 32.76 8.47 -12.34
CA TYR A 828 32.28 9.54 -11.47
C TYR A 828 31.28 10.43 -12.23
N LEU A 829 30.16 10.77 -11.59
CA LEU A 829 29.14 11.63 -12.18
C LEU A 829 29.68 13.03 -12.46
N ASN A 830 29.59 13.49 -13.71
CA ASN A 830 29.76 14.91 -14.02
C ASN A 830 28.48 15.68 -13.64
N GLY A 831 28.64 16.97 -13.28
CA GLY A 831 27.52 17.81 -12.83
C GLY A 831 26.37 17.91 -13.82
N LYS A 832 26.62 17.79 -15.14
CA LYS A 832 25.57 17.80 -16.17
C LYS A 832 24.66 16.58 -16.07
N THR A 833 25.19 15.37 -15.96
CA THR A 833 24.36 14.16 -15.83
C THR A 833 23.62 14.13 -14.49
N LEU A 834 24.21 14.72 -13.43
CA LEU A 834 23.56 14.84 -12.13
C LEU A 834 22.41 15.87 -12.16
N VAL A 835 22.57 16.99 -12.87
CA VAL A 835 21.47 17.93 -13.19
C VAL A 835 20.41 17.29 -14.09
N GLU A 836 20.77 16.51 -15.12
CA GLU A 836 19.81 15.77 -15.94
C GLU A 836 19.02 14.72 -15.11
N ILE A 837 19.63 14.14 -14.08
CA ILE A 837 18.94 13.27 -13.10
C ILE A 837 18.02 14.11 -12.21
N PHE A 838 18.51 15.19 -11.58
CA PHE A 838 17.70 16.04 -10.71
C PHE A 838 16.55 16.74 -11.44
N ASP A 839 16.75 17.27 -12.64
CA ASP A 839 15.67 17.83 -13.47
C ASP A 839 14.62 16.75 -13.82
N SER A 840 15.04 15.49 -13.94
CA SER A 840 14.11 14.37 -14.14
C SER A 840 13.43 13.87 -12.86
N TYR A 841 13.96 14.23 -11.67
CA TYR A 841 13.49 13.80 -10.35
C TYR A 841 12.64 14.88 -9.65
N ASN A 842 13.01 16.16 -9.78
CA ASN A 842 12.21 17.31 -9.38
C ASN A 842 10.93 17.47 -10.23
N GLN A 843 10.83 16.75 -11.36
CA GLN A 843 9.58 16.57 -12.12
C GLN A 843 8.70 15.43 -11.55
N ALA A 844 9.11 14.77 -10.47
CA ALA A 844 8.43 13.65 -9.82
C ALA A 844 8.41 13.83 -8.28
N ASP A 845 7.45 14.62 -7.79
CA ASP A 845 7.19 14.80 -6.34
C ASP A 845 7.13 13.44 -5.59
N ILE A 846 8.01 13.23 -4.60
CA ILE A 846 7.90 12.16 -3.60
C ILE A 846 8.07 12.76 -2.19
N PRO A 847 7.09 12.67 -1.27
CA PRO A 847 7.19 13.16 0.10
C PRO A 847 7.76 12.12 1.09
N VAL A 848 8.33 12.61 2.20
CA VAL A 848 8.82 11.78 3.32
C VAL A 848 7.70 11.57 4.36
N ILE A 849 7.41 10.31 4.71
CA ILE A 849 6.41 9.95 5.73
C ILE A 849 7.05 9.90 7.13
N ARG A 850 6.56 10.72 8.07
CA ARG A 850 6.90 10.61 9.51
C ARG A 850 5.82 9.81 10.25
N VAL A 851 6.22 8.74 10.95
CA VAL A 851 5.32 7.88 11.75
C VAL A 851 5.31 8.36 13.20
N ALA A 852 4.13 8.67 13.75
CA ALA A 852 3.96 9.10 15.14
C ALA A 852 3.01 8.17 15.91
N GLY A 853 3.53 7.43 16.89
CA GLY A 853 2.70 6.57 17.73
C GLY A 853 3.40 5.98 18.96
N ASP A 854 3.36 6.67 20.11
CA ASP A 854 2.88 6.13 21.40
C ASP A 854 3.05 7.12 22.59
N GLU A 855 2.12 8.07 22.77
CA GLU A 855 2.17 9.05 23.89
C GLU A 855 0.93 9.11 24.80
N LYS A 856 -0.07 8.25 24.60
CA LYS A 856 -1.43 8.51 25.13
C LYS A 856 -1.70 8.11 26.60
N LYS A 857 -0.72 7.68 27.41
CA LYS A 857 -0.99 7.02 28.72
C LYS A 857 -0.47 7.68 30.01
N ASN A 858 0.26 8.81 30.01
CA ASN A 858 0.73 9.44 31.26
C ASN A 858 0.54 10.98 31.28
N PRO A 859 -0.17 11.58 32.26
CA PRO A 859 -0.40 13.02 32.33
C PRO A 859 0.85 13.85 32.68
N GLU A 860 1.82 13.31 33.43
CA GLU A 860 3.10 13.99 33.68
C GLU A 860 3.98 13.96 32.43
N LYS A 861 3.94 12.88 31.63
CA LYS A 861 4.51 12.89 30.27
C LYS A 861 3.80 13.88 29.34
N ARG A 862 2.49 14.13 29.47
CA ARG A 862 1.79 15.19 28.70
C ARG A 862 2.11 16.61 29.15
N ALA A 863 2.59 16.82 30.38
CA ALA A 863 3.11 18.11 30.82
C ALA A 863 4.51 18.32 30.24
N LEU A 864 5.39 17.33 30.39
CA LEU A 864 6.73 17.33 29.79
C LEU A 864 6.68 17.45 28.26
N ALA A 865 5.85 16.67 27.55
CA ALA A 865 5.70 16.76 26.11
C ALA A 865 5.14 18.11 25.65
N ARG A 866 4.28 18.78 26.44
CA ARG A 866 3.86 20.16 26.14
C ARG A 866 4.99 21.17 26.36
N ILE A 867 5.84 20.99 27.37
CA ILE A 867 7.02 21.83 27.59
C ILE A 867 8.07 21.59 26.50
N SER A 868 8.36 20.33 26.15
CA SER A 868 9.22 19.95 25.02
C SER A 868 8.70 20.53 23.72
N ARG A 869 7.41 20.38 23.39
CA ARG A 869 6.84 20.95 22.17
C ARG A 869 6.88 22.49 22.16
N ARG A 870 6.76 23.16 23.31
CA ARG A 870 6.92 24.62 23.40
C ARG A 870 8.37 25.08 23.24
N LEU A 871 9.32 24.29 23.76
CA LEU A 871 10.76 24.48 23.56
C LEU A 871 11.17 24.21 22.11
N GLU A 872 10.54 23.24 21.46
CA GLU A 872 10.70 22.89 20.04
C GLU A 872 10.07 23.97 19.15
N GLU A 873 8.87 24.47 19.48
CA GLU A 873 8.26 25.65 18.84
C GLU A 873 9.16 26.90 18.98
N LEU A 874 9.81 27.12 20.13
CA LEU A 874 10.78 28.20 20.34
C LEU A 874 12.11 27.97 19.59
N ALA A 875 12.65 26.75 19.60
CA ALA A 875 13.86 26.40 18.88
C ALA A 875 13.67 26.55 17.36
N ASN A 876 12.50 26.16 16.85
CA ASN A 876 12.12 26.33 15.44
C ASN A 876 11.87 27.80 15.07
N ALA A 877 11.42 28.64 16.02
CA ALA A 877 11.34 30.10 15.83
C ALA A 877 12.71 30.79 15.91
N MET A 878 13.70 30.16 16.57
CA MET A 878 15.12 30.58 16.56
C MET A 878 15.90 30.03 15.37
N ALA A 879 15.37 29.03 14.65
CA ALA A 879 16.00 28.45 13.48
C ALA A 879 15.82 29.35 12.25
N PRO A 880 16.84 29.51 11.39
CA PRO A 880 16.70 30.23 10.13
C PRO A 880 15.67 29.54 9.22
N ALA A 881 14.96 30.33 8.41
CA ALA A 881 13.73 29.89 7.75
C ALA A 881 13.91 28.72 6.75
N GLU A 882 13.06 27.70 6.96
CA GLU A 882 12.77 26.53 6.11
C GLU A 882 13.87 25.46 5.93
N GLU A 883 13.86 24.44 6.80
CA GLU A 883 14.39 23.10 6.46
C GLU A 883 13.53 22.46 5.34
N LYS A 884 14.07 22.40 4.12
CA LYS A 884 13.51 21.66 2.99
C LYS A 884 14.56 20.70 2.44
N VAL A 885 14.39 19.41 2.75
CA VAL A 885 15.38 18.33 2.52
C VAL A 885 16.62 18.54 3.40
N GLU A 886 17.24 17.46 3.84
CA GLU A 886 18.53 17.50 4.53
C GLU A 886 19.53 18.28 3.67
N ASP A 887 20.17 19.32 4.23
CA ASP A 887 21.21 20.09 3.52
C ASP A 887 22.32 19.13 3.10
N PHE A 888 22.33 18.72 1.83
CA PHE A 888 23.42 17.98 1.22
C PHE A 888 23.97 18.72 0.01
N GLU A 889 25.25 19.06 0.10
CA GLU A 889 26.02 19.70 -0.96
C GLU A 889 26.86 18.63 -1.64
N LEU A 890 26.84 18.61 -2.97
CA LEU A 890 27.73 17.73 -3.74
C LEU A 890 29.18 18.19 -3.58
N VAL A 891 30.08 17.25 -3.31
CA VAL A 891 31.51 17.54 -3.37
C VAL A 891 31.91 17.52 -4.85
N PHE A 892 31.86 18.70 -5.47
CA PHE A 892 32.14 18.87 -6.90
C PHE A 892 33.59 18.56 -7.28
N GLU A 893 34.52 18.75 -6.35
CA GLU A 893 35.95 18.45 -6.49
C GLU A 893 36.36 17.41 -5.42
N PRO A 894 35.98 16.13 -5.56
CA PRO A 894 36.37 15.10 -4.62
C PRO A 894 37.88 14.85 -4.67
N THR A 895 38.47 14.59 -3.51
CA THR A 895 39.89 14.23 -3.40
C THR A 895 40.19 12.89 -4.07
N ASP A 896 41.43 12.69 -4.51
CA ASP A 896 41.89 11.38 -5.03
C ASP A 896 41.68 10.24 -4.02
N VAL A 897 41.75 10.54 -2.70
CA VAL A 897 41.41 9.62 -1.61
C VAL A 897 39.95 9.19 -1.66
N GLN A 898 39.03 10.15 -1.73
CA GLN A 898 37.58 9.87 -1.80
C GLN A 898 37.22 9.11 -3.09
N LEU A 899 37.80 9.48 -4.24
CA LEU A 899 37.62 8.77 -5.51
C LEU A 899 38.14 7.33 -5.45
N THR A 900 39.33 7.12 -4.87
CA THR A 900 39.91 5.78 -4.71
C THR A 900 39.06 4.92 -3.78
N LYS A 901 38.55 5.49 -2.69
CA LYS A 901 37.64 4.83 -1.73
C LYS A 901 36.30 4.43 -2.37
N LEU A 902 35.67 5.32 -3.15
CA LEU A 902 34.46 4.97 -3.92
C LEU A 902 34.72 3.82 -4.92
N GLY A 903 35.86 3.86 -5.61
CA GLY A 903 36.30 2.76 -6.49
C GLY A 903 36.44 1.44 -5.73
N LEU A 904 37.05 1.47 -4.54
CA LEU A 904 37.24 0.29 -3.70
C LEU A 904 35.92 -0.31 -3.21
N LEU A 905 34.93 0.51 -2.82
CA LEU A 905 33.58 0.02 -2.48
C LEU A 905 32.90 -0.70 -3.65
N ARG A 906 32.98 -0.14 -4.86
CA ARG A 906 32.43 -0.78 -6.08
C ARG A 906 33.14 -2.09 -6.40
N SER A 907 34.47 -2.13 -6.32
CA SER A 907 35.27 -3.34 -6.53
C SER A 907 34.97 -4.42 -5.48
N TYR A 908 34.87 -4.05 -4.20
CA TYR A 908 34.53 -4.95 -3.11
C TYR A 908 33.13 -5.56 -3.29
N PHE A 909 32.13 -4.73 -3.59
CA PHE A 909 30.76 -5.19 -3.86
C PHE A 909 30.73 -6.20 -5.01
N TYR A 910 31.41 -5.92 -6.13
CA TYR A 910 31.47 -6.85 -7.27
C TYR A 910 32.19 -8.16 -6.91
N ALA A 911 33.32 -8.10 -6.22
CA ALA A 911 34.08 -9.29 -5.84
C ALA A 911 33.39 -10.15 -4.77
N ALA A 912 32.62 -9.52 -3.87
CA ALA A 912 31.89 -10.20 -2.79
C ALA A 912 30.52 -10.77 -3.22
N THR A 913 29.85 -10.17 -4.20
CA THR A 913 28.49 -10.59 -4.64
C THR A 913 28.43 -11.18 -6.05
N GLY A 914 29.43 -10.91 -6.91
CA GLY A 914 29.39 -11.16 -8.35
C GLY A 914 28.49 -10.20 -9.15
N ALA A 915 27.76 -9.30 -8.49
CA ALA A 915 26.83 -8.37 -9.13
C ALA A 915 27.52 -7.06 -9.53
N ARG A 916 27.34 -6.64 -10.79
CA ARG A 916 27.78 -5.32 -11.26
C ARG A 916 26.77 -4.26 -10.84
N LEU A 917 27.24 -3.20 -10.20
CA LEU A 917 26.42 -2.02 -9.92
C LEU A 917 26.28 -1.19 -11.20
N PRO A 918 25.04 -0.88 -11.63
CA PRO A 918 24.78 0.02 -12.75
C PRO A 918 24.84 1.50 -12.33
N ASN A 919 25.03 1.79 -11.04
CA ASN A 919 24.97 3.14 -10.50
C ASN A 919 26.29 3.89 -10.72
N ASP A 920 26.17 5.14 -11.14
CA ASP A 920 27.24 6.13 -11.04
C ASP A 920 27.49 6.47 -9.56
N LEU A 921 28.70 6.89 -9.20
CA LEU A 921 29.07 7.22 -7.83
C LEU A 921 29.39 8.70 -7.67
N PHE A 922 29.07 9.27 -6.50
CA PHE A 922 29.42 10.64 -6.13
C PHE A 922 29.70 10.77 -4.62
N VAL A 923 30.32 11.89 -4.24
CA VAL A 923 30.54 12.27 -2.83
C VAL A 923 29.66 13.47 -2.48
N PHE A 924 29.13 13.50 -1.27
CA PHE A 924 28.40 14.65 -0.74
C PHE A 924 28.81 14.97 0.69
N ARG A 925 28.51 16.19 1.13
CA ARG A 925 28.67 16.66 2.52
C ARG A 925 27.37 17.30 2.98
N GLY A 926 27.11 17.34 4.29
CA GLY A 926 25.81 17.78 4.78
C GLY A 926 25.43 17.25 6.15
N THR A 927 24.20 17.53 6.59
CA THR A 927 23.67 17.02 7.86
C THR A 927 22.52 16.04 7.63
N GLY A 928 22.69 14.78 8.04
CA GLY A 928 21.63 13.77 8.02
C GLY A 928 22.09 12.39 7.58
N THR A 929 21.77 12.02 6.34
CA THR A 929 22.02 10.69 5.76
C THR A 929 23.50 10.36 5.51
N LYS A 930 23.88 9.10 5.78
CA LYS A 930 25.23 8.54 5.57
C LYS A 930 25.53 8.21 4.10
N ALA A 931 24.49 7.89 3.34
CA ALA A 931 24.54 7.57 1.93
C ALA A 931 23.16 7.84 1.32
N ILE A 932 23.08 7.94 -0.01
CA ILE A 932 21.82 8.22 -0.71
C ILE A 932 21.80 7.55 -2.10
N ASN A 933 20.77 6.76 -2.38
CA ASN A 933 20.46 6.28 -3.74
C ASN A 933 19.51 7.26 -4.44
N ILE A 934 20.00 7.96 -5.47
CA ILE A 934 19.17 8.82 -6.31
C ILE A 934 18.67 8.00 -7.50
N ALA A 935 17.35 7.82 -7.56
CA ALA A 935 16.61 7.27 -8.70
C ALA A 935 17.06 5.89 -9.20
N GLN A 936 17.70 5.06 -8.36
CA GLN A 936 18.31 3.77 -8.75
C GLN A 936 19.40 3.92 -9.83
N ARG A 937 20.00 5.11 -9.94
CA ARG A 937 20.97 5.50 -10.97
C ARG A 937 22.28 6.03 -10.41
N ALA A 938 22.24 6.68 -9.25
CA ALA A 938 23.43 7.22 -8.60
C ALA A 938 23.45 6.83 -7.12
N ILE A 939 24.62 6.50 -6.58
CA ILE A 939 24.83 6.28 -5.15
C ILE A 939 25.84 7.31 -4.66
N GLY A 940 25.37 8.19 -3.77
CA GLY A 940 26.19 9.13 -3.04
C GLY A 940 26.63 8.52 -1.72
N ILE A 941 27.90 8.71 -1.34
CA ILE A 941 28.40 8.43 0.01
C ILE A 941 28.83 9.74 0.65
N HIS A 942 28.45 9.93 1.92
CA HIS A 942 28.82 11.12 2.67
C HIS A 942 30.33 11.15 2.95
N GLU A 943 30.97 12.32 2.90
CA GLU A 943 32.41 12.43 3.05
C GLU A 943 32.93 11.95 4.42
N GLU A 944 32.17 12.13 5.50
CA GLU A 944 32.51 11.58 6.82
C GLU A 944 32.47 10.04 6.82
N VAL A 945 31.60 9.43 6.02
CA VAL A 945 31.51 7.96 5.90
C VAL A 945 32.69 7.41 5.10
N LEU A 946 33.20 8.17 4.12
CA LEU A 946 34.48 7.85 3.47
C LEU A 946 35.68 8.05 4.42
N ALA A 947 35.57 8.89 5.44
CA ALA A 947 36.56 9.06 6.51
C ALA A 947 36.44 8.05 7.66
N GLN A 948 35.38 7.22 7.67
CA GLN A 948 35.12 6.19 8.69
C GLN A 948 35.73 4.83 8.30
N SER A 949 35.41 3.79 9.08
CA SER A 949 35.87 2.42 8.84
C SER A 949 35.30 1.82 7.53
N PHE A 950 36.03 0.88 6.94
CA PHE A 950 35.60 0.18 5.73
C PHE A 950 34.25 -0.52 5.92
N ASP A 951 34.05 -1.21 7.05
CA ASP A 951 32.78 -1.88 7.40
C ASP A 951 31.58 -0.92 7.42
N GLU A 952 31.77 0.32 7.89
CA GLU A 952 30.72 1.34 7.95
C GLU A 952 30.38 1.88 6.56
N ALA A 953 31.39 2.19 5.75
CA ALA A 953 31.23 2.61 4.36
C ALA A 953 30.60 1.50 3.49
N VAL A 954 31.03 0.25 3.66
CA VAL A 954 30.43 -0.94 3.01
C VAL A 954 28.97 -1.11 3.45
N THR A 955 28.65 -0.94 4.74
CA THR A 955 27.29 -1.09 5.24
C THR A 955 26.35 -0.06 4.61
N ALA A 956 26.76 1.21 4.56
CA ALA A 956 26.01 2.28 3.91
C ALA A 956 25.87 2.04 2.39
N PHE A 957 26.96 1.66 1.71
CA PHE A 957 26.96 1.39 0.27
C PHE A 957 26.08 0.20 -0.12
N VAL A 958 26.05 -0.87 0.69
CA VAL A 958 25.19 -2.05 0.46
C VAL A 958 23.71 -1.74 0.75
N HIS A 959 23.42 -0.87 1.71
CA HIS A 959 22.06 -0.35 1.95
C HIS A 959 21.52 0.38 0.72
N GLU A 960 22.29 1.33 0.17
CA GLU A 960 21.91 2.02 -1.06
C GLU A 960 21.88 1.10 -2.29
N ALA A 961 22.77 0.12 -2.37
CA ALA A 961 22.73 -0.89 -3.43
C ALA A 961 21.43 -1.73 -3.41
N ALA A 962 20.85 -1.99 -2.23
CA ALA A 962 19.57 -2.69 -2.10
C ALA A 962 18.39 -1.83 -2.62
N HIS A 963 18.48 -0.49 -2.53
CA HIS A 963 17.48 0.41 -3.07
C HIS A 963 17.31 0.36 -4.60
N ASN A 964 18.26 -0.26 -5.33
CA ASN A 964 18.11 -0.58 -6.76
C ASN A 964 16.99 -1.59 -7.08
N LYS A 965 16.33 -2.18 -6.07
CA LYS A 965 15.19 -3.09 -6.26
C LYS A 965 13.89 -2.59 -5.64
N SER A 966 13.93 -1.93 -4.48
CA SER A 966 12.78 -1.20 -3.94
C SER A 966 13.20 0.16 -3.38
N MET A 967 12.41 1.19 -3.67
CA MET A 967 12.64 2.55 -3.16
C MET A 967 12.27 2.72 -1.67
N ASN A 968 11.47 1.80 -1.12
CA ASN A 968 11.00 1.86 0.27
C ASN A 968 11.67 0.79 1.13
N HIS A 969 11.74 0.98 2.45
CA HIS A 969 12.18 -0.06 3.41
C HIS A 969 11.09 -1.13 3.66
N ASP A 970 10.56 -1.68 2.58
CA ASP A 970 9.54 -2.73 2.60
C ASP A 970 10.16 -4.14 2.74
N VAL A 971 9.30 -5.16 2.66
CA VAL A 971 9.72 -6.57 2.77
C VAL A 971 10.65 -6.99 1.62
N GLU A 972 10.49 -6.42 0.41
CA GLU A 972 11.36 -6.73 -0.73
C GLU A 972 12.75 -6.10 -0.56
N PHE A 973 12.81 -4.84 -0.10
CA PHE A 973 14.07 -4.20 0.29
C PHE A 973 14.78 -5.00 1.39
N MET A 974 14.07 -5.38 2.46
CA MET A 974 14.68 -6.13 3.57
C MET A 974 15.19 -7.51 3.14
N HIS A 975 14.48 -8.21 2.24
CA HIS A 975 14.97 -9.45 1.65
C HIS A 975 16.18 -9.23 0.74
N MET A 976 16.20 -8.17 -0.07
CA MET A 976 17.34 -7.82 -0.93
C MET A 976 18.59 -7.50 -0.10
N LEU A 977 18.44 -6.67 0.93
CA LEU A 977 19.51 -6.30 1.85
C LEU A 977 20.07 -7.53 2.59
N GLN A 978 19.20 -8.41 3.08
CA GLN A 978 19.59 -9.69 3.69
C GLN A 978 20.31 -10.63 2.71
N ALA A 979 19.86 -10.69 1.45
CA ALA A 979 20.48 -11.51 0.42
C ALA A 979 21.88 -11.01 0.05
N LEU A 980 22.06 -9.69 -0.13
CA LEU A 980 23.35 -9.07 -0.41
C LEU A 980 24.34 -9.32 0.73
N PHE A 981 24.00 -8.97 1.97
CA PHE A 981 24.86 -9.26 3.12
C PHE A 981 25.11 -10.77 3.33
N GLY A 982 24.12 -11.62 3.04
CA GLY A 982 24.25 -13.07 3.12
C GLY A 982 25.30 -13.61 2.15
N GLU A 983 25.25 -13.20 0.89
CA GLU A 983 26.20 -13.65 -0.13
C GLU A 983 27.60 -13.07 0.11
N MET A 984 27.72 -11.81 0.53
CA MET A 984 29.01 -11.20 0.90
C MET A 984 29.68 -11.95 2.06
N ARG A 985 28.95 -12.20 3.16
CA ARG A 985 29.49 -12.99 4.30
C ARG A 985 29.90 -14.40 3.88
N LYS A 986 29.11 -15.04 3.02
CA LYS A 986 29.40 -16.38 2.47
C LYS A 986 30.67 -16.37 1.63
N LYS A 987 30.84 -15.40 0.72
CA LYS A 987 32.03 -15.27 -0.13
C LYS A 987 33.28 -14.95 0.69
N VAL A 988 33.22 -13.99 1.61
CA VAL A 988 34.33 -13.66 2.54
C VAL A 988 34.70 -14.88 3.40
N SER A 989 33.73 -15.65 3.89
CA SER A 989 33.96 -16.88 4.66
C SER A 989 34.55 -18.04 3.82
N GLU A 990 34.23 -18.10 2.52
CA GLU A 990 34.86 -19.04 1.59
C GLU A 990 36.31 -18.65 1.32
N VAL A 991 36.55 -17.39 0.96
CA VAL A 991 37.88 -16.83 0.71
C VAL A 991 38.78 -16.98 1.94
N GLY A 992 38.31 -16.61 3.13
CA GLY A 992 39.06 -16.79 4.38
C GLY A 992 39.39 -18.25 4.71
N ARG A 993 38.61 -19.23 4.21
CA ARG A 993 38.99 -20.65 4.27
C ARG A 993 40.07 -21.00 3.26
N LYS A 994 39.99 -20.48 2.03
CA LYS A 994 41.01 -20.69 0.99
C LYS A 994 42.36 -20.08 1.37
N ILE A 995 42.39 -18.88 1.95
CA ILE A 995 43.61 -18.22 2.45
C ILE A 995 44.28 -19.07 3.52
N ARG A 996 43.52 -19.54 4.54
CA ARG A 996 44.04 -20.46 5.57
C ARG A 996 44.58 -21.78 5.02
N ASN A 997 44.10 -22.21 3.85
CA ASN A 997 44.53 -23.42 3.17
C ASN A 997 45.62 -23.18 2.10
N GLY A 998 46.10 -21.93 1.91
CA GLY A 998 47.06 -21.57 0.87
C GLY A 998 46.52 -21.74 -0.57
N SER A 999 45.20 -21.68 -0.75
CA SER A 999 44.51 -22.00 -2.01
C SER A 999 43.62 -20.86 -2.54
N ALA A 1000 43.80 -19.63 -2.05
CA ALA A 1000 43.10 -18.46 -2.58
C ALA A 1000 43.79 -17.97 -3.85
N THR A 1001 43.03 -17.47 -4.83
CA THR A 1001 43.62 -16.76 -5.98
C THR A 1001 44.07 -15.36 -5.57
N PRO A 1002 44.93 -14.67 -6.34
CA PRO A 1002 45.31 -13.28 -6.06
C PRO A 1002 44.11 -12.33 -5.95
N GLU A 1003 43.06 -12.55 -6.76
CA GLU A 1003 41.83 -11.75 -6.72
C GLU A 1003 40.99 -12.05 -5.47
N GLU A 1004 41.02 -13.28 -4.98
CA GLU A 1004 40.37 -13.65 -3.72
C GLU A 1004 41.15 -13.13 -2.51
N GLN A 1005 42.49 -13.15 -2.54
CA GLN A 1005 43.31 -12.50 -1.51
C GLN A 1005 43.03 -11.00 -1.47
N ALA A 1006 43.02 -10.34 -2.64
CA ALA A 1006 42.73 -8.92 -2.77
C ALA A 1006 41.38 -8.50 -2.19
N LEU A 1007 40.36 -9.38 -2.15
CA LEU A 1007 39.07 -9.10 -1.51
C LEU A 1007 39.21 -8.85 0.01
N ILE A 1008 40.10 -9.59 0.68
CA ILE A 1008 40.35 -9.44 2.12
C ILE A 1008 41.26 -8.25 2.38
N ASP A 1009 42.26 -8.07 1.51
CA ASP A 1009 43.22 -6.97 1.59
C ASP A 1009 42.57 -5.59 1.30
N MET A 1010 41.28 -5.51 0.90
CA MET A 1010 40.58 -4.23 0.67
C MET A 1010 40.37 -3.43 1.96
N ASP A 1011 40.18 -4.08 3.11
CA ASP A 1011 40.08 -3.38 4.41
C ASP A 1011 41.42 -2.76 4.81
N GLU A 1012 42.51 -3.53 4.71
CA GLU A 1012 43.87 -3.01 4.90
C GLU A 1012 44.20 -1.88 3.89
N THR A 1013 43.75 -2.04 2.64
CA THR A 1013 43.91 -1.02 1.59
C THR A 1013 43.14 0.26 1.91
N TRP A 1014 41.92 0.16 2.46
CA TRP A 1014 41.11 1.31 2.86
C TRP A 1014 41.85 2.17 3.88
N GLY A 1015 42.37 1.56 4.95
CA GLY A 1015 43.18 2.26 5.95
C GLY A 1015 44.53 2.73 5.42
N ALA A 1016 45.12 2.04 4.44
CA ALA A 1016 46.38 2.45 3.81
C ALA A 1016 46.23 3.66 2.87
N ILE A 1017 45.05 3.93 2.31
CA ILE A 1017 44.79 5.10 1.45
C ILE A 1017 44.98 6.40 2.25
N ASP A 1018 44.45 6.47 3.48
CA ASP A 1018 44.56 7.66 4.34
C ASP A 1018 45.98 7.94 4.84
N ASN A 1019 46.89 6.96 4.75
CA ASN A 1019 48.29 7.06 5.16
C ASN A 1019 49.25 7.36 3.98
N ARG A 1020 48.74 7.57 2.76
CA ARG A 1020 49.53 7.82 1.55
C ARG A 1020 49.47 9.28 1.06
N VAL A 1021 48.70 10.12 1.74
CA VAL A 1021 48.59 11.58 1.54
C VAL A 1021 49.19 12.29 2.74
#